data_AF-A0A942DQF7-F1
#
_entry.id   AF-A0A942DQF7-F1
#
_cell.length_a   1.000
_cell.length_b   1.000
_cell.length_c   1.000
_cell.angle_alpha   90.00
_cell.angle_beta   90.00
_cell.angle_gamma   90.00
#
_symmetry.space_group_name_H-M   'P 1'
#
loop_
_entity.id
_entity.type
_entity.pdbx_description
1 polymer ?
#
loop_
_entity_poly.entity_id
_entity_poly.type
_entity_poly.pdbx_seq_one_letter_code
_entity_poly.pdbx_strand_id
1 'polypeptide(L)'
;MKTLVFTSLLFAPILSFAAVPAGLWQVRGINSQHGSYTGQIEFRPYDGGTLVTRVITYDEYKFQNLKVQEVWQGDTDAQGNPKFSLKNSDFMVSAEGFTRDPKLYNTTTDFSVSYEAKGDEYQAQFSTPAGGSFYEKISNPQAVGAQAPYQNERQLLDAKGDKGVPAVVRLGMKIAKTRIKFDEHPTIKKYADRPEFKNENPIVVFDPTDFNFYRRNHDIIRVANKPVDTISLSESLMRRNAYASTLDQKADGFGVDMQKYRLNEYGIVSYASFDGNGNMTGQHNDYDACLWTGMYVATEAMRYQVTKDQKAIENMKRSLRGIFILLNITGDKKQFARSIMPYKGNENLGERWHRGTGDYSDITWLDGGNNDMVRGITHALLWAHIVIPENDPFRADMVQATKRLLELNILEEKEGNKPAAYGIAALILKDPVYKTKFHKMYRDKDIAFGGYLFNTTFYWNGIGDWSGVNLNILNFINEITLADMLGENKIRDRLRERLMDAWVTYSPTRHAYYTFAAYKYAFSKGTRGDQFRKRFTDTYFMSAVDFSSWTLREFPYPRPQMDLTYDHTISNEWCVSPLPAMFWKAANKKIGATEWFFESLYSYPAFESAGISDNFMWKGLYFGYQGSSSRGSTNNAVDYLYVYWLARSAGLKLN
;
A
#
# COMPACT_ATOMS: atom_id res chain seq x y z
N MET A 1 -68.27 22.26 -41.75
CA MET A 1 -68.64 21.59 -40.50
C MET A 1 -67.81 20.32 -40.38
N LYS A 2 -66.81 20.28 -39.49
CA LYS A 2 -66.02 19.09 -39.15
C LYS A 2 -66.31 18.74 -37.70
N THR A 3 -66.84 17.54 -37.49
CA THR A 3 -67.26 17.04 -36.18
C THR A 3 -66.02 16.60 -35.39
N LEU A 4 -65.74 17.27 -34.27
CA LEU A 4 -64.75 16.83 -33.27
C LEU A 4 -65.35 15.70 -32.43
N VAL A 5 -64.70 14.54 -32.42
CA VAL A 5 -64.98 13.45 -31.48
C VAL A 5 -64.11 13.67 -30.24
N PHE A 6 -64.74 14.02 -29.12
CA PHE A 6 -64.09 14.05 -27.81
C PHE A 6 -64.05 12.63 -27.25
N THR A 7 -62.87 12.02 -27.26
CA THR A 7 -62.62 10.75 -26.54
C THR A 7 -62.40 11.08 -25.08
N SER A 8 -63.33 10.65 -24.22
CA SER A 8 -63.25 10.77 -22.77
C SER A 8 -62.04 9.98 -22.26
N LEU A 9 -60.97 10.66 -21.83
CA LEU A 9 -59.92 10.04 -21.03
C LEU A 9 -60.55 9.65 -19.69
N LEU A 10 -60.76 8.35 -19.50
CA LEU A 10 -60.98 7.75 -18.18
C LEU A 10 -59.71 7.97 -17.35
N PHE A 11 -59.76 8.87 -16.37
CA PHE A 11 -58.75 8.99 -15.33
C PHE A 11 -58.73 7.65 -14.57
N ALA A 12 -57.67 6.86 -14.76
CA ALA A 12 -57.38 5.76 -13.86
C ALA A 12 -57.25 6.32 -12.44
N PRO A 13 -57.84 5.68 -11.41
CA PRO A 13 -57.70 6.14 -10.04
C PRO A 13 -56.22 6.23 -9.69
N ILE A 14 -55.80 7.39 -9.18
CA ILE A 14 -54.46 7.57 -8.62
C ILE A 14 -54.40 6.67 -7.38
N LEU A 15 -53.82 5.47 -7.55
CA LEU A 15 -53.52 4.58 -6.45
C LEU A 15 -52.52 5.28 -5.53
N SER A 16 -52.98 5.68 -4.34
CA SER A 16 -52.12 6.22 -3.28
C SER A 16 -51.28 5.08 -2.72
N PHE A 17 -49.98 5.07 -3.01
CA PHE A 17 -49.05 4.14 -2.37
C PHE A 17 -48.82 4.60 -0.92
N ALA A 18 -49.01 3.70 0.05
CA ALA A 18 -48.70 3.98 1.44
C ALA A 18 -47.18 3.84 1.66
N ALA A 19 -46.56 4.83 2.31
CA ALA A 19 -45.16 4.76 2.68
C ALA A 19 -44.89 3.55 3.59
N VAL A 20 -43.76 2.87 3.40
CA VAL A 20 -43.36 1.75 4.25
C VAL A 20 -43.02 2.29 5.64
N PRO A 21 -43.59 1.73 6.73
CA PRO A 21 -43.30 2.18 8.07
C PRO A 21 -41.83 2.00 8.45
N ALA A 22 -41.35 2.89 9.33
CA ALA A 22 -40.03 2.77 9.93
C ALA A 22 -39.84 1.40 10.60
N GLY A 23 -38.68 0.79 10.44
CA GLY A 23 -38.40 -0.54 10.94
C GLY A 23 -37.34 -1.28 10.14
N LEU A 24 -36.89 -2.41 10.68
CA LEU A 24 -36.04 -3.37 10.00
C LEU A 24 -36.91 -4.51 9.48
N TRP A 25 -36.95 -4.70 8.17
CA TRP A 25 -37.81 -5.67 7.50
C TRP A 25 -36.96 -6.80 6.90
N GLN A 26 -37.49 -8.03 6.89
CA GLN A 26 -36.87 -9.14 6.17
C GLN A 26 -37.16 -9.01 4.68
N VAL A 27 -36.17 -9.27 3.83
CA VAL A 27 -36.26 -9.19 2.37
C VAL A 27 -36.13 -10.59 1.77
N ARG A 28 -36.99 -10.91 0.81
CA ARG A 28 -36.84 -12.08 -0.07
C ARG A 28 -37.22 -11.71 -1.49
N GLY A 29 -36.49 -12.21 -2.47
CA GLY A 29 -36.79 -11.89 -3.86
C GLY A 29 -36.01 -12.69 -4.87
N ILE A 30 -36.18 -12.31 -6.13
CA ILE A 30 -35.49 -12.87 -7.29
C ILE A 30 -34.98 -11.70 -8.13
N ASN A 31 -33.70 -11.76 -8.51
CA ASN A 31 -33.08 -10.91 -9.51
C ASN A 31 -32.95 -11.71 -10.82
N SER A 32 -33.33 -11.12 -11.95
CA SER A 32 -33.36 -11.81 -13.24
C SER A 32 -31.98 -12.26 -13.76
N GLN A 33 -30.88 -11.73 -13.24
CA GLN A 33 -29.51 -12.04 -13.62
C GLN A 33 -28.78 -12.91 -12.58
N HIS A 34 -29.07 -12.72 -11.29
CA HIS A 34 -28.31 -13.33 -10.19
C HIS A 34 -29.11 -14.36 -9.37
N GLY A 35 -30.39 -14.57 -9.69
CA GLY A 35 -31.22 -15.58 -9.05
C GLY A 35 -31.88 -15.10 -7.75
N SER A 36 -32.25 -16.04 -6.88
CA SER A 36 -32.92 -15.75 -5.61
C SER A 36 -31.97 -15.12 -4.60
N TYR A 37 -32.54 -14.33 -3.70
CA TYR A 37 -31.81 -13.69 -2.61
C TYR A 37 -32.66 -13.54 -1.37
N THR A 38 -31.96 -13.43 -0.23
CA THR A 38 -32.55 -13.12 1.07
C THR A 38 -31.76 -12.01 1.75
N GLY A 39 -32.39 -11.25 2.65
CA GLY A 39 -31.73 -10.11 3.25
C GLY A 39 -32.61 -9.31 4.20
N GLN A 40 -32.26 -8.04 4.38
CA GLN A 40 -33.00 -7.09 5.20
C GLN A 40 -33.01 -5.70 4.57
N ILE A 41 -34.04 -4.92 4.87
CA ILE A 41 -34.12 -3.50 4.53
C ILE A 41 -34.51 -2.72 5.78
N GLU A 42 -33.75 -1.69 6.11
CA GLU A 42 -34.04 -0.81 7.23
C GLU A 42 -34.54 0.54 6.73
N PHE A 43 -35.67 1.00 7.28
CA PHE A 43 -36.20 2.35 7.16
C PHE A 43 -35.96 3.09 8.48
N ARG A 44 -34.94 3.95 8.53
CA ARG A 44 -34.50 4.66 9.73
C ARG A 44 -34.82 6.15 9.64
N PRO A 45 -35.79 6.67 10.41
CA PRO A 45 -36.07 8.09 10.46
C PRO A 45 -34.88 8.90 11.00
N TYR A 46 -34.66 10.08 10.44
CA TYR A 46 -33.74 11.09 10.97
C TYR A 46 -34.30 12.50 10.73
N ASP A 47 -33.68 13.52 11.31
CA ASP A 47 -34.08 14.92 11.10
C ASP A 47 -33.88 15.31 9.63
N GLY A 48 -34.97 15.30 8.86
CA GLY A 48 -34.98 15.68 7.44
C GLY A 48 -35.22 14.53 6.46
N GLY A 49 -35.47 13.29 6.91
CA GLY A 49 -35.79 12.20 6.01
C GLY A 49 -35.89 10.82 6.65
N THR A 50 -35.83 9.79 5.80
CA THR A 50 -35.70 8.40 6.22
C THR A 50 -34.55 7.77 5.45
N LEU A 51 -33.52 7.36 6.17
CA LEU A 51 -32.39 6.62 5.61
C LEU A 51 -32.87 5.19 5.33
N VAL A 52 -32.68 4.74 4.09
CA VAL A 52 -33.02 3.39 3.67
C VAL A 52 -31.73 2.60 3.44
N THR A 53 -31.56 1.48 4.14
CA THR A 53 -30.42 0.57 3.96
C THR A 53 -30.91 -0.82 3.63
N ARG A 54 -30.76 -1.23 2.37
CA ARG A 54 -31.09 -2.56 1.84
C ARG A 54 -29.84 -3.41 1.73
N VAL A 55 -29.84 -4.60 2.33
CA VAL A 55 -28.75 -5.57 2.32
C VAL A 55 -29.30 -6.93 1.92
N ILE A 56 -28.91 -7.45 0.75
CA ILE A 56 -29.33 -8.77 0.27
C ILE A 56 -28.13 -9.66 -0.04
N THR A 57 -28.26 -10.95 0.18
CA THR A 57 -27.27 -11.96 -0.22
C THR A 57 -27.93 -12.91 -1.21
N TYR A 58 -27.28 -13.07 -2.37
CA TYR A 58 -27.73 -14.01 -3.39
C TYR A 58 -27.46 -15.44 -2.93
N ASP A 59 -28.43 -16.32 -3.13
CA ASP A 59 -28.38 -17.69 -2.61
C ASP A 59 -27.33 -18.52 -3.39
N GLU A 60 -27.34 -18.39 -4.73
CA GLU A 60 -26.51 -19.21 -5.63
C GLU A 60 -25.43 -18.41 -6.38
N TYR A 61 -25.55 -17.09 -6.47
CA TYR A 61 -24.58 -16.28 -7.20
C TYR A 61 -23.28 -16.08 -6.40
N LYS A 62 -22.17 -16.49 -7.01
CA LYS A 62 -20.83 -16.45 -6.41
C LYS A 62 -19.82 -15.80 -7.35
N PHE A 63 -18.83 -15.13 -6.75
CA PHE A 63 -17.65 -14.62 -7.46
C PHE A 63 -16.40 -15.18 -6.78
N GLN A 64 -15.56 -15.89 -7.53
CA GLN A 64 -14.39 -16.60 -7.00
C GLN A 64 -14.71 -17.47 -5.77
N ASN A 65 -15.82 -18.23 -5.84
CA ASN A 65 -16.35 -19.08 -4.77
C ASN A 65 -16.85 -18.35 -3.51
N LEU A 66 -16.93 -17.02 -3.53
CA LEU A 66 -17.49 -16.22 -2.45
C LEU A 66 -18.93 -15.85 -2.77
N LYS A 67 -19.82 -15.91 -1.77
CA LYS A 67 -21.19 -15.40 -1.89
C LYS A 67 -21.16 -13.90 -2.18
N VAL A 68 -22.12 -13.42 -2.94
CA VAL A 68 -22.25 -12.00 -3.24
C VAL A 68 -23.35 -11.40 -2.38
N GLN A 69 -23.00 -10.36 -1.62
CA GLN A 69 -23.92 -9.48 -0.92
C GLN A 69 -23.97 -8.14 -1.64
N GLU A 70 -25.18 -7.63 -1.85
CA GLU A 70 -25.44 -6.31 -2.41
C GLU A 70 -25.99 -5.42 -1.30
N VAL A 71 -25.46 -4.21 -1.21
CA VAL A 71 -25.90 -3.19 -0.27
C VAL A 71 -26.25 -1.92 -1.02
N TRP A 72 -27.47 -1.44 -0.82
CA TRP A 72 -27.89 -0.12 -1.26
C TRP A 72 -28.28 0.73 -0.06
N GLN A 73 -27.74 1.94 -0.01
CA GLN A 73 -28.05 2.94 0.99
C GLN A 73 -28.41 4.24 0.28
N GLY A 74 -29.55 4.81 0.66
CA GLY A 74 -30.09 6.04 0.13
C GLY A 74 -31.16 6.61 1.05
N ASP A 75 -32.01 7.47 0.54
CA ASP A 75 -33.08 8.13 1.30
C ASP A 75 -34.44 7.83 0.70
N THR A 76 -35.52 8.21 1.36
CA THR A 76 -36.85 8.20 0.74
C THR A 76 -37.06 9.44 -0.14
N ASP A 77 -37.74 9.27 -1.27
CA ASP A 77 -38.24 10.40 -2.07
C ASP A 77 -39.44 11.10 -1.40
N ALA A 78 -39.99 12.12 -2.08
CA ALA A 78 -41.10 12.91 -1.55
C ALA A 78 -42.40 12.10 -1.33
N GLN A 79 -42.50 10.91 -1.93
CA GLN A 79 -43.62 9.99 -1.76
C GLN A 79 -43.32 8.92 -0.69
N GLY A 80 -42.15 8.97 -0.05
CA GLY A 80 -41.72 7.97 0.93
C GLY A 80 -41.17 6.69 0.32
N ASN A 81 -40.94 6.63 -1.01
CA ASN A 81 -40.34 5.46 -1.64
C ASN A 81 -38.83 5.48 -1.45
N PRO A 82 -38.18 4.34 -1.18
CA PRO A 82 -36.73 4.24 -1.24
C PRO A 82 -36.17 4.75 -2.56
N LYS A 83 -35.21 5.67 -2.48
CA LYS A 83 -34.43 6.22 -3.57
C LYS A 83 -32.97 5.91 -3.34
N PHE A 84 -32.35 5.26 -4.32
CA PHE A 84 -30.94 4.89 -4.27
C PHE A 84 -30.17 5.56 -5.40
N SER A 85 -28.88 5.78 -5.17
CA SER A 85 -27.93 6.29 -6.17
C SER A 85 -26.76 5.31 -6.29
N LEU A 86 -26.61 4.67 -7.44
CA LEU A 86 -25.50 3.75 -7.68
C LEU A 86 -24.35 4.46 -8.37
N LYS A 87 -23.17 4.42 -7.76
CA LYS A 87 -21.91 4.76 -8.44
C LYS A 87 -21.58 3.65 -9.44
N ASN A 88 -20.93 4.00 -10.53
CA ASN A 88 -20.49 2.99 -11.49
C ASN A 88 -19.22 2.26 -11.01
N SER A 89 -18.26 2.97 -10.42
CA SER A 89 -17.04 2.40 -9.82
C SER A 89 -16.47 3.34 -8.78
N ASP A 90 -15.55 2.84 -7.96
CA ASP A 90 -14.74 3.68 -7.10
C ASP A 90 -13.40 4.06 -7.77
N PHE A 91 -12.67 3.10 -8.34
CA PHE A 91 -11.31 3.33 -8.85
C PHE A 91 -10.83 2.39 -9.97
N MET A 92 -11.45 1.22 -10.16
CA MET A 92 -11.03 0.26 -11.19
C MET A 92 -11.58 0.64 -12.57
N VAL A 93 -10.71 0.75 -13.56
CA VAL A 93 -11.06 1.03 -14.97
C VAL A 93 -11.45 -0.23 -15.73
N SER A 94 -10.71 -1.30 -15.47
CA SER A 94 -10.91 -2.60 -16.08
C SER A 94 -10.56 -3.75 -15.13
N ALA A 95 -11.26 -4.87 -15.30
CA ALA A 95 -11.02 -6.11 -14.59
C ALA A 95 -11.43 -7.28 -15.47
N GLU A 96 -10.54 -8.28 -15.63
CA GLU A 96 -10.83 -9.55 -16.30
C GLU A 96 -11.41 -9.39 -17.71
N GLY A 97 -10.80 -8.49 -18.50
CA GLY A 97 -11.22 -8.16 -19.86
C GLY A 97 -12.46 -7.26 -19.95
N PHE A 98 -13.18 -7.03 -18.85
CA PHE A 98 -14.27 -6.06 -18.78
C PHE A 98 -13.69 -4.66 -18.55
N THR A 99 -14.08 -3.69 -19.39
CA THR A 99 -13.69 -2.28 -19.26
C THR A 99 -14.96 -1.43 -19.27
N ARG A 100 -15.07 -0.51 -18.32
CA ARG A 100 -16.23 0.39 -18.24
C ARG A 100 -15.90 1.74 -18.88
N ASP A 101 -16.89 2.32 -19.56
CA ASP A 101 -16.75 3.64 -20.20
C ASP A 101 -16.33 4.70 -19.15
N PRO A 102 -15.18 5.38 -19.34
CA PRO A 102 -14.71 6.46 -18.46
C PRO A 102 -15.75 7.54 -18.19
N LYS A 103 -16.73 7.75 -19.08
CA LYS A 103 -17.81 8.73 -18.90
C LYS A 103 -18.76 8.39 -17.76
N LEU A 104 -18.86 7.10 -17.39
CA LEU A 104 -19.79 6.63 -16.35
C LEU A 104 -19.27 6.82 -14.93
N TYR A 105 -17.97 7.03 -14.74
CA TYR A 105 -17.37 7.08 -13.39
C TYR A 105 -17.81 8.30 -12.57
N ASN A 106 -18.25 9.34 -13.25
CA ASN A 106 -18.74 10.57 -12.63
C ASN A 106 -20.25 10.69 -12.62
N THR A 107 -20.94 9.64 -13.04
CA THR A 107 -22.39 9.59 -12.99
C THR A 107 -22.81 8.62 -11.90
N THR A 108 -23.76 9.07 -11.08
CA THR A 108 -24.59 8.16 -10.31
C THR A 108 -25.82 7.85 -11.14
N THR A 109 -26.37 6.66 -10.98
CA THR A 109 -27.67 6.34 -11.54
C THR A 109 -28.68 6.21 -10.44
N ASP A 110 -29.61 7.15 -10.42
CA ASP A 110 -30.68 7.23 -9.43
C ASP A 110 -31.85 6.35 -9.87
N PHE A 111 -32.47 5.66 -8.91
CA PHE A 111 -33.74 4.98 -9.10
C PHE A 111 -34.54 4.93 -7.80
N SER A 112 -35.86 4.88 -7.91
CA SER A 112 -36.77 4.70 -6.77
C SER A 112 -37.45 3.34 -6.84
N VAL A 113 -37.75 2.77 -5.67
CA VAL A 113 -38.48 1.50 -5.54
C VAL A 113 -39.82 1.75 -4.87
N SER A 114 -40.91 1.57 -5.62
CA SER A 114 -42.26 1.68 -5.07
C SER A 114 -42.74 0.33 -4.53
N TYR A 115 -43.11 0.31 -3.25
CA TYR A 115 -43.65 -0.87 -2.59
C TYR A 115 -45.18 -0.78 -2.49
N GLU A 116 -45.86 -1.85 -2.90
CA GLU A 116 -47.31 -2.01 -2.78
C GLU A 116 -47.62 -2.89 -1.55
N ALA A 117 -48.47 -2.41 -0.65
CA ALA A 117 -48.93 -3.18 0.50
C ALA A 117 -49.85 -4.34 0.05
N LYS A 118 -49.57 -5.56 0.52
CA LYS A 118 -50.37 -6.76 0.28
C LYS A 118 -50.50 -7.57 1.57
N GLY A 119 -51.53 -7.28 2.35
CA GLY A 119 -51.69 -7.83 3.70
C GLY A 119 -50.62 -7.28 4.63
N ASP A 120 -49.91 -8.18 5.33
CA ASP A 120 -48.82 -7.83 6.26
C ASP A 120 -47.44 -7.75 5.57
N GLU A 121 -47.41 -7.86 4.25
CA GLU A 121 -46.20 -7.75 3.43
C GLU A 121 -46.27 -6.52 2.51
N TYR A 122 -45.11 -6.08 2.06
CA TYR A 122 -45.01 -5.14 0.95
C TYR A 122 -44.26 -5.81 -0.21
N GLN A 123 -44.66 -5.51 -1.44
CA GLN A 123 -44.07 -6.10 -2.65
C GLN A 123 -43.65 -5.02 -3.63
N ALA A 124 -42.52 -5.22 -4.30
CA ALA A 124 -42.05 -4.33 -5.35
C ALA A 124 -41.58 -5.13 -6.57
N GLN A 125 -41.82 -4.57 -7.75
CA GLN A 125 -41.20 -5.01 -8.99
C GLN A 125 -40.53 -3.79 -9.64
N PHE A 126 -39.22 -3.89 -9.87
CA PHE A 126 -38.43 -2.77 -10.37
C PHE A 126 -37.24 -3.27 -11.18
N SER A 127 -36.62 -2.38 -11.95
CA SER A 127 -35.38 -2.66 -12.67
C SER A 127 -34.33 -1.66 -12.27
N THR A 128 -33.07 -2.09 -12.19
CA THR A 128 -31.99 -1.13 -11.96
C THR A 128 -31.44 -0.62 -13.28
N PRO A 129 -30.96 0.63 -13.33
CA PRO A 129 -30.33 1.18 -14.54
C PRO A 129 -29.10 0.41 -15.02
N ALA A 130 -28.44 -0.33 -14.12
CA ALA A 130 -27.33 -1.22 -14.43
C ALA A 130 -27.75 -2.53 -15.13
N GLY A 131 -29.05 -2.76 -15.31
CA GLY A 131 -29.62 -4.02 -15.78
C GLY A 131 -30.24 -4.84 -14.65
N GLY A 132 -30.96 -5.89 -15.02
CA GLY A 132 -31.64 -6.76 -14.05
C GLY A 132 -32.99 -6.22 -13.59
N SER A 133 -33.97 -7.12 -13.53
CA SER A 133 -35.28 -6.88 -12.95
C SER A 133 -35.40 -7.65 -11.63
N PHE A 134 -35.98 -7.01 -10.63
CA PHE A 134 -36.17 -7.52 -9.30
C PHE A 134 -37.66 -7.72 -9.05
N TYR A 135 -38.00 -8.84 -8.43
CA TYR A 135 -39.24 -9.02 -7.70
C TYR A 135 -38.88 -9.21 -6.23
N GLU A 136 -39.40 -8.36 -5.36
CA GLU A 136 -39.03 -8.31 -3.96
C GLU A 136 -40.27 -8.30 -3.06
N LYS A 137 -40.18 -9.02 -1.94
CA LYS A 137 -41.12 -8.97 -0.84
C LYS A 137 -40.39 -8.57 0.44
N ILE A 138 -41.01 -7.68 1.21
CA ILE A 138 -40.54 -7.33 2.55
C ILE A 138 -41.62 -7.60 3.59
N SER A 139 -41.23 -8.19 4.73
CA SER A 139 -42.16 -8.65 5.76
C SER A 139 -41.51 -8.67 7.15
N ASN A 140 -42.32 -8.97 8.17
CA ASN A 140 -41.89 -9.16 9.56
C ASN A 140 -41.08 -7.96 10.10
N PRO A 141 -41.70 -6.78 10.26
CA PRO A 141 -41.01 -5.60 10.76
C PRO A 141 -40.48 -5.84 12.18
N GLN A 142 -39.24 -5.40 12.40
CA GLN A 142 -38.55 -5.39 13.68
C GLN A 142 -38.18 -3.94 14.03
N ALA A 143 -37.94 -3.68 15.32
CA ALA A 143 -37.41 -2.38 15.74
C ALA A 143 -36.03 -2.14 15.13
N VAL A 144 -35.76 -0.89 14.73
CA VAL A 144 -34.45 -0.48 14.21
C VAL A 144 -33.35 -0.68 15.27
N GLY A 145 -32.17 -1.12 14.83
CA GLY A 145 -31.04 -1.32 15.71
C GLY A 145 -30.39 -0.01 16.17
N ALA A 146 -29.36 -0.09 17.02
CA ALA A 146 -28.55 1.08 17.40
C ALA A 146 -27.78 1.68 16.20
N GLN A 147 -27.43 0.85 15.21
CA GLN A 147 -26.73 1.23 13.99
C GLN A 147 -27.43 0.60 12.79
N ALA A 148 -27.33 1.26 11.63
CA ALA A 148 -27.80 0.69 10.38
C ALA A 148 -27.02 -0.58 10.00
N PRO A 149 -27.61 -1.53 9.25
CA PRO A 149 -26.94 -2.76 8.83
C PRO A 149 -25.63 -2.55 8.04
N TYR A 150 -25.46 -1.36 7.45
CA TYR A 150 -24.26 -0.90 6.77
C TYR A 150 -24.03 0.59 7.06
N GLN A 151 -22.76 0.96 7.23
CA GLN A 151 -22.33 2.34 7.39
C GLN A 151 -21.07 2.53 6.56
N ASN A 152 -21.04 3.58 5.74
CA ASN A 152 -19.80 4.02 5.11
C ASN A 152 -18.97 4.76 6.15
N GLU A 153 -17.83 4.20 6.53
CA GLU A 153 -16.94 4.73 7.58
C GLU A 153 -15.73 5.48 6.97
N ARG A 154 -15.71 5.69 5.65
CA ARG A 154 -14.63 6.39 4.94
C ARG A 154 -14.45 7.83 5.43
N GLN A 155 -13.21 8.22 5.68
CA GLN A 155 -12.80 9.51 6.19
C GLN A 155 -11.71 10.13 5.31
N LEU A 156 -11.77 11.45 5.15
CA LEU A 156 -10.72 12.24 4.51
C LEU A 156 -9.92 12.92 5.60
N LEU A 157 -8.64 12.59 5.68
CA LEU A 157 -7.76 13.03 6.74
C LEU A 157 -6.72 13.98 6.16
N ASP A 158 -6.60 15.16 6.75
CA ASP A 158 -5.60 16.13 6.30
C ASP A 158 -4.19 15.53 6.44
N ALA A 159 -3.41 15.67 5.37
CA ALA A 159 -2.03 15.23 5.30
C ALA A 159 -1.07 16.40 5.08
N LYS A 160 -1.53 17.64 5.15
CA LYS A 160 -0.70 18.81 4.87
C LYS A 160 0.49 18.87 5.83
N GLY A 161 1.66 19.18 5.28
CA GLY A 161 2.85 19.40 6.09
C GLY A 161 2.77 20.75 6.80
N ASP A 162 3.09 20.80 8.09
CA ASP A 162 3.07 22.04 8.87
C ASP A 162 4.06 23.09 8.34
N LYS A 163 5.15 22.64 7.69
CA LYS A 163 6.12 23.52 7.05
C LYS A 163 5.75 23.64 5.58
N GLY A 164 5.34 24.84 5.18
CA GLY A 164 5.18 25.17 3.77
C GLY A 164 6.48 24.97 2.99
N VAL A 165 6.37 24.86 1.66
CA VAL A 165 7.51 24.65 0.78
C VAL A 165 8.50 25.84 0.88
N PRO A 166 9.79 25.61 1.19
CA PRO A 166 10.78 26.68 1.28
C PRO A 166 10.89 27.51 -0.01
N ALA A 167 11.15 28.81 0.09
CA ALA A 167 11.19 29.72 -1.07
C ALA A 167 12.23 29.32 -2.14
N VAL A 168 13.40 28.82 -1.73
CA VAL A 168 14.42 28.32 -2.67
C VAL A 168 13.95 27.06 -3.43
N VAL A 169 13.21 26.20 -2.74
CA VAL A 169 12.61 24.99 -3.33
C VAL A 169 11.49 25.39 -4.30
N ARG A 170 10.65 26.35 -3.93
CA ARG A 170 9.62 26.94 -4.81
C ARG A 170 10.23 27.46 -6.11
N LEU A 171 11.37 28.15 -6.04
CA LEU A 171 12.09 28.63 -7.22
C LEU A 171 12.56 27.46 -8.10
N GLY A 172 13.14 26.42 -7.50
CA GLY A 172 13.51 25.19 -8.21
C GLY A 172 12.33 24.50 -8.88
N MET A 173 11.19 24.38 -8.18
CA MET A 173 9.95 23.85 -8.73
C MET A 173 9.42 24.69 -9.89
N LYS A 174 9.48 26.03 -9.79
CA LYS A 174 9.08 26.92 -10.88
C LYS A 174 9.91 26.68 -12.15
N ILE A 175 11.23 26.57 -12.00
CA ILE A 175 12.13 26.25 -13.12
C ILE A 175 11.79 24.87 -13.72
N ALA A 176 11.59 23.87 -12.87
CA ALA A 176 11.20 22.53 -13.31
C ALA A 176 9.87 22.54 -14.08
N LYS A 177 8.83 23.20 -13.53
CA LYS A 177 7.50 23.35 -14.16
C LYS A 177 7.59 23.97 -15.55
N THR A 178 8.32 25.08 -15.69
CA THR A 178 8.51 25.72 -17.01
C THR A 178 9.19 24.76 -17.98
N ARG A 179 10.24 24.06 -17.55
CA ARG A 179 11.01 23.16 -18.42
C ARG A 179 10.20 21.96 -18.90
N ILE A 180 9.33 21.41 -18.06
CA ILE A 180 8.48 20.25 -18.38
C ILE A 180 7.08 20.65 -18.85
N LYS A 181 6.83 21.96 -19.03
CA LYS A 181 5.51 22.53 -19.38
C LYS A 181 4.38 22.03 -18.48
N PHE A 182 4.64 21.89 -17.19
CA PHE A 182 3.73 21.26 -16.23
C PHE A 182 2.36 21.95 -16.19
N ASP A 183 2.34 23.27 -15.97
CA ASP A 183 1.11 24.04 -15.83
C ASP A 183 0.34 24.20 -17.17
N GLU A 184 0.97 23.89 -18.31
CA GLU A 184 0.33 23.93 -19.63
C GLU A 184 -0.50 22.67 -19.92
N HIS A 185 -0.21 21.57 -19.22
CA HIS A 185 -0.80 20.26 -19.47
C HIS A 185 -2.33 20.26 -19.20
N PRO A 186 -3.18 19.68 -20.09
CA PRO A 186 -4.63 19.70 -19.93
C PRO A 186 -5.12 19.15 -18.59
N THR A 187 -4.53 18.04 -18.12
CA THR A 187 -4.84 17.45 -16.81
C THR A 187 -4.59 18.43 -15.66
N ILE A 188 -3.48 19.18 -15.67
CA ILE A 188 -3.19 20.15 -14.61
C ILE A 188 -4.20 21.30 -14.65
N LYS A 189 -4.51 21.82 -15.84
CA LYS A 189 -5.52 22.88 -16.04
C LYS A 189 -6.91 22.47 -15.56
N LYS A 190 -7.31 21.21 -15.77
CA LYS A 190 -8.60 20.67 -15.31
C LYS A 190 -8.82 20.89 -13.81
N TYR A 191 -7.76 20.82 -13.00
CA TYR A 191 -7.85 20.89 -11.54
C TYR A 191 -7.37 22.22 -10.94
N ALA A 192 -6.82 23.13 -11.75
CA ALA A 192 -6.19 24.36 -11.27
C ALA A 192 -7.11 25.25 -10.41
N ASP A 193 -8.42 25.16 -10.64
CA ASP A 193 -9.40 25.95 -9.90
C ASP A 193 -9.89 25.35 -8.59
N ARG A 194 -9.57 24.08 -8.33
CA ARG A 194 -10.03 23.37 -7.14
C ARG A 194 -9.39 23.94 -5.86
N PRO A 195 -10.15 24.07 -4.76
CA PRO A 195 -9.60 24.56 -3.50
C PRO A 195 -8.38 23.79 -3.01
N GLU A 196 -8.41 22.46 -3.05
CA GLU A 196 -7.30 21.60 -2.62
C GLU A 196 -6.05 21.75 -3.49
N PHE A 197 -6.21 22.00 -4.80
CA PHE A 197 -5.11 22.31 -5.70
C PHE A 197 -4.47 23.65 -5.33
N LYS A 198 -5.29 24.70 -5.19
CA LYS A 198 -4.82 26.06 -4.82
C LYS A 198 -4.15 26.08 -3.46
N ASN A 199 -4.65 25.28 -2.52
CA ASN A 199 -4.16 25.22 -1.15
C ASN A 199 -3.03 24.21 -0.95
N GLU A 200 -2.66 23.43 -1.97
CA GLU A 200 -1.69 22.33 -1.86
C GLU A 200 -2.03 21.41 -0.69
N ASN A 201 -3.26 20.93 -0.66
CA ASN A 201 -3.79 20.19 0.49
C ASN A 201 -3.82 18.69 0.19
N PRO A 202 -2.76 17.94 0.53
CA PRO A 202 -2.81 16.50 0.42
C PRO A 202 -3.75 15.90 1.47
N ILE A 203 -4.36 14.77 1.14
CA ILE A 203 -5.38 14.07 1.91
C ILE A 203 -5.00 12.59 1.96
N VAL A 204 -5.02 11.99 3.15
CA VAL A 204 -5.02 10.54 3.33
C VAL A 204 -6.48 10.07 3.40
N VAL A 205 -6.84 9.13 2.54
CA VAL A 205 -8.16 8.51 2.54
C VAL A 205 -8.10 7.27 3.43
N PHE A 206 -8.79 7.33 4.57
CA PHE A 206 -8.88 6.23 5.53
C PHE A 206 -10.24 5.58 5.40
N ASP A 207 -10.29 4.28 5.14
CA ASP A 207 -11.55 3.61 4.83
C ASP A 207 -11.72 2.30 5.60
N PRO A 208 -12.18 2.34 6.86
CA PRO A 208 -12.41 1.13 7.64
C PRO A 208 -13.72 0.40 7.32
N THR A 209 -14.46 0.87 6.30
CA THR A 209 -15.76 0.32 5.93
C THR A 209 -15.65 -1.18 5.65
N ASP A 210 -16.58 -1.94 6.23
CA ASP A 210 -16.68 -3.39 6.18
C ASP A 210 -15.57 -4.19 6.88
N PHE A 211 -14.65 -3.57 7.60
CA PHE A 211 -13.63 -4.34 8.33
C PHE A 211 -14.26 -5.37 9.28
N ASN A 212 -15.09 -4.90 10.22
CA ASN A 212 -15.74 -5.78 11.19
C ASN A 212 -16.67 -6.81 10.51
N PHE A 213 -17.23 -6.46 9.35
CA PHE A 213 -18.05 -7.36 8.55
C PHE A 213 -17.22 -8.53 7.99
N TYR A 214 -16.10 -8.26 7.32
CA TYR A 214 -15.24 -9.30 6.75
C TYR A 214 -14.50 -10.12 7.81
N ARG A 215 -14.29 -9.57 9.02
CA ARG A 215 -13.79 -10.34 10.17
C ARG A 215 -14.77 -11.42 10.64
N ARG A 216 -16.08 -11.24 10.41
CA ARG A 216 -17.14 -12.17 10.82
C ARG A 216 -17.66 -13.04 9.68
N ASN A 217 -17.48 -12.61 8.44
CA ASN A 217 -18.04 -13.26 7.25
C ASN A 217 -16.92 -13.47 6.23
N HIS A 218 -16.24 -14.61 6.31
CA HIS A 218 -15.08 -14.89 5.45
C HIS A 218 -15.47 -15.39 4.05
N ASP A 219 -16.67 -15.92 3.86
CA ASP A 219 -17.14 -16.56 2.62
C ASP A 219 -17.97 -15.62 1.71
N ILE A 220 -17.94 -14.32 1.97
CA ILE A 220 -18.79 -13.32 1.30
C ILE A 220 -17.96 -12.13 0.80
N ILE A 221 -18.40 -11.54 -0.30
CA ILE A 221 -18.00 -10.19 -0.75
C ILE A 221 -19.22 -9.28 -0.77
N ARG A 222 -19.02 -8.01 -0.44
CA ARG A 222 -20.09 -7.01 -0.35
C ARG A 222 -19.86 -5.90 -1.36
N VAL A 223 -20.80 -5.74 -2.29
CA VAL A 223 -20.87 -4.64 -3.26
C VAL A 223 -21.81 -3.58 -2.70
N ALA A 224 -21.27 -2.40 -2.34
CA ALA A 224 -22.03 -1.30 -1.76
C ALA A 224 -22.25 -0.17 -2.77
N ASN A 225 -23.50 0.27 -2.94
CA ASN A 225 -23.93 1.40 -3.79
C ASN A 225 -23.36 1.38 -5.21
N LYS A 226 -23.24 0.19 -5.79
CA LYS A 226 -22.67 -0.05 -7.13
C LYS A 226 -23.43 -1.18 -7.84
N PRO A 227 -23.38 -1.24 -9.18
CA PRO A 227 -23.88 -2.39 -9.92
C PRO A 227 -23.09 -3.65 -9.58
N VAL A 228 -23.76 -4.81 -9.56
CA VAL A 228 -23.12 -6.11 -9.33
C VAL A 228 -22.54 -6.63 -10.65
N ASP A 229 -21.37 -6.12 -11.01
CA ASP A 229 -20.62 -6.53 -12.20
C ASP A 229 -19.15 -6.84 -11.89
N THR A 230 -18.40 -7.29 -12.90
CA THR A 230 -17.01 -7.72 -12.76
C THR A 230 -16.11 -6.69 -12.08
N ILE A 231 -16.27 -5.40 -12.39
CA ILE A 231 -15.44 -4.36 -11.77
C ILE A 231 -15.82 -4.19 -10.31
N SER A 232 -17.11 -4.01 -10.00
CA SER A 232 -17.55 -3.79 -8.61
C SER A 232 -17.26 -5.00 -7.71
N LEU A 233 -17.37 -6.22 -8.26
CA LEU A 233 -16.99 -7.46 -7.58
C LEU A 233 -15.48 -7.52 -7.33
N SER A 234 -14.66 -7.07 -8.28
CA SER A 234 -13.19 -7.04 -8.15
C SER A 234 -12.74 -6.00 -7.11
N GLU A 235 -13.32 -4.80 -7.11
CA GLU A 235 -13.08 -3.78 -6.07
C GLU A 235 -13.45 -4.32 -4.67
N SER A 236 -14.59 -4.98 -4.57
CA SER A 236 -15.08 -5.57 -3.31
C SER A 236 -14.19 -6.73 -2.84
N LEU A 237 -13.68 -7.54 -3.76
CA LEU A 237 -12.73 -8.60 -3.46
C LEU A 237 -11.40 -8.05 -2.93
N MET A 238 -10.89 -6.92 -3.45
CA MET A 238 -9.67 -6.30 -2.94
C MET A 238 -9.84 -5.86 -1.48
N ARG A 239 -10.94 -5.19 -1.17
CA ARG A 239 -11.30 -4.79 0.21
C ARG A 239 -11.48 -6.02 1.12
N ARG A 240 -12.18 -7.05 0.64
CA ARG A 240 -12.34 -8.31 1.38
C ARG A 240 -11.00 -8.98 1.67
N ASN A 241 -10.10 -9.05 0.70
CA ASN A 241 -8.76 -9.63 0.90
C ASN A 241 -7.90 -8.79 1.84
N ALA A 242 -8.13 -7.47 1.92
CA ALA A 242 -7.52 -6.65 2.94
C ALA A 242 -8.04 -7.02 4.35
N TYR A 243 -9.36 -7.13 4.53
CA TYR A 243 -9.92 -7.17 5.89
C TYR A 243 -10.27 -8.56 6.43
N ALA A 244 -10.48 -9.56 5.58
CA ALA A 244 -10.88 -10.90 6.02
C ALA A 244 -9.80 -11.63 6.83
N SER A 245 -8.51 -11.38 6.55
CA SER A 245 -7.37 -12.03 7.22
C SER A 245 -6.85 -11.18 8.38
N THR A 246 -6.47 -11.81 9.48
CA THR A 246 -5.73 -11.14 10.57
C THR A 246 -4.34 -10.76 10.08
N LEU A 247 -3.67 -9.84 10.79
CA LEU A 247 -2.29 -9.49 10.48
C LEU A 247 -1.34 -10.70 10.59
N ASP A 248 -1.57 -11.58 11.56
CA ASP A 248 -0.77 -12.80 11.74
C ASP A 248 -0.99 -13.78 10.57
N GLN A 249 -2.23 -14.01 10.15
CA GLN A 249 -2.54 -14.84 8.98
C GLN A 249 -1.93 -14.28 7.69
N LYS A 250 -1.91 -12.95 7.53
CA LYS A 250 -1.24 -12.31 6.39
C LYS A 250 0.27 -12.50 6.44
N ALA A 251 0.89 -12.30 7.60
CA ALA A 251 2.33 -12.49 7.76
C ALA A 251 2.75 -13.94 7.48
N ASP A 252 2.00 -14.92 7.98
CA ASP A 252 2.23 -16.33 7.69
C ASP A 252 2.05 -16.63 6.20
N GLY A 253 0.96 -16.15 5.61
CA GLY A 253 0.64 -16.33 4.21
C GLY A 253 1.68 -15.73 3.26
N PHE A 254 2.05 -14.47 3.47
CA PHE A 254 3.13 -13.83 2.72
C PHE A 254 4.48 -14.49 2.97
N GLY A 255 4.76 -14.98 4.18
CA GLY A 255 5.97 -15.73 4.48
C GLY A 255 6.08 -17.03 3.69
N VAL A 256 4.97 -17.77 3.56
CA VAL A 256 4.86 -18.96 2.70
C VAL A 256 5.07 -18.60 1.24
N ASP A 257 4.40 -17.56 0.75
CA ASP A 257 4.55 -17.10 -0.64
C ASP A 257 5.98 -16.67 -0.95
N MET A 258 6.65 -15.99 -0.01
CA MET A 258 8.05 -15.60 -0.16
C MET A 258 8.93 -16.83 -0.41
N GLN A 259 8.82 -17.84 0.46
CA GLN A 259 9.61 -19.07 0.35
C GLN A 259 9.32 -19.88 -0.89
N LYS A 260 8.05 -19.96 -1.28
CA LYS A 260 7.60 -20.82 -2.39
C LYS A 260 7.81 -20.18 -3.76
N TYR A 261 7.62 -18.87 -3.86
CA TYR A 261 7.50 -18.20 -5.16
C TYR A 261 8.44 -17.00 -5.33
N ARG A 262 8.89 -16.35 -4.25
CA ARG A 262 9.60 -15.05 -4.33
C ARG A 262 11.07 -15.14 -3.95
N LEU A 263 11.59 -16.33 -3.69
CA LEU A 263 13.01 -16.58 -3.54
C LEU A 263 13.45 -17.52 -4.65
N ASN A 264 14.53 -17.17 -5.34
CA ASN A 264 15.16 -18.12 -6.24
C ASN A 264 15.97 -19.18 -5.48
N GLU A 265 16.55 -20.12 -6.21
CA GLU A 265 17.32 -21.24 -5.64
C GLU A 265 18.46 -20.76 -4.72
N TYR A 266 19.03 -19.59 -5.01
CA TYR A 266 20.11 -18.97 -4.23
C TYR A 266 19.63 -18.08 -3.07
N GLY A 267 18.32 -18.05 -2.79
CA GLY A 267 17.75 -17.27 -1.69
C GLY A 267 17.62 -15.78 -1.97
N ILE A 268 17.71 -15.35 -3.22
CA ILE A 268 17.53 -13.94 -3.62
C ILE A 268 16.07 -13.65 -3.93
N VAL A 269 15.61 -12.49 -3.47
CA VAL A 269 14.26 -12.00 -3.77
C VAL A 269 14.07 -11.84 -5.28
N SER A 270 13.02 -12.46 -5.81
CA SER A 270 12.70 -12.53 -7.22
C SER A 270 11.19 -12.35 -7.46
N TYR A 271 10.85 -12.06 -8.71
CA TYR A 271 9.48 -12.15 -9.22
C TYR A 271 9.18 -13.57 -9.64
N ALA A 272 7.90 -13.94 -9.59
CA ALA A 272 7.44 -15.16 -10.26
C ALA A 272 6.27 -14.84 -11.18
N SER A 273 6.30 -15.49 -12.33
CA SER A 273 5.25 -15.47 -13.33
C SER A 273 4.40 -16.73 -13.21
N PHE A 274 3.11 -16.61 -13.48
CA PHE A 274 2.12 -17.67 -13.37
C PHE A 274 1.34 -17.82 -14.67
N ASP A 275 0.87 -19.03 -14.95
CA ASP A 275 -0.13 -19.27 -16.00
C ASP A 275 -1.56 -18.95 -15.49
N GLY A 276 -2.55 -19.06 -16.38
CA GLY A 276 -3.95 -18.83 -16.02
C GLY A 276 -4.53 -19.82 -14.99
N ASN A 277 -3.84 -20.93 -14.73
CA ASN A 277 -4.21 -21.93 -13.73
C ASN A 277 -3.49 -21.72 -12.38
N GLY A 278 -2.67 -20.67 -12.27
CA GLY A 278 -1.88 -20.39 -11.06
C GLY A 278 -0.63 -21.26 -10.90
N ASN A 279 -0.18 -21.95 -11.96
CA ASN A 279 1.11 -22.66 -11.94
C ASN A 279 2.24 -21.68 -12.25
N MET A 280 3.34 -21.77 -11.51
CA MET A 280 4.51 -20.94 -11.76
C MET A 280 5.16 -21.32 -13.10
N THR A 281 5.29 -20.37 -14.01
CA THR A 281 5.89 -20.55 -15.34
C THR A 281 7.34 -20.09 -15.39
N GLY A 282 7.76 -19.23 -14.46
CA GLY A 282 9.13 -18.76 -14.38
C GLY A 282 9.38 -17.84 -13.20
N GLN A 283 10.66 -17.57 -12.97
CA GLN A 283 11.11 -16.52 -12.06
C GLN A 283 11.90 -15.48 -12.83
N HIS A 284 11.76 -14.22 -12.43
CA HIS A 284 12.45 -13.07 -13.02
C HIS A 284 13.20 -12.30 -11.94
N ASN A 285 14.27 -11.62 -12.34
CA ASN A 285 15.04 -10.81 -11.41
C ASN A 285 14.23 -9.62 -10.91
N ASP A 286 14.49 -9.21 -9.67
CA ASP A 286 14.19 -7.87 -9.22
C ASP A 286 15.45 -7.01 -9.41
N TYR A 287 15.33 -5.90 -10.15
CA TYR A 287 16.47 -5.02 -10.34
C TYR A 287 17.03 -4.55 -9.00
N ASP A 288 16.22 -4.38 -7.96
CA ASP A 288 16.65 -4.05 -6.61
C ASP A 288 16.78 -5.28 -5.68
N ALA A 289 16.94 -6.48 -6.23
CA ALA A 289 16.92 -7.74 -5.49
C ALA A 289 17.88 -7.78 -4.28
N CYS A 290 19.08 -7.20 -4.38
CA CYS A 290 20.02 -7.19 -3.26
C CYS A 290 19.52 -6.34 -2.07
N LEU A 291 18.86 -5.20 -2.32
CA LEU A 291 18.20 -4.42 -1.25
C LEU A 291 17.12 -5.25 -0.56
N TRP A 292 16.22 -5.84 -1.36
CA TRP A 292 15.05 -6.56 -0.85
C TRP A 292 15.42 -7.87 -0.18
N THR A 293 16.47 -8.54 -0.65
CA THR A 293 17.04 -9.71 0.03
C THR A 293 17.61 -9.32 1.38
N GLY A 294 18.28 -8.16 1.49
CA GLY A 294 18.75 -7.65 2.77
C GLY A 294 17.62 -7.31 3.74
N MET A 295 16.51 -6.74 3.24
CA MET A 295 15.30 -6.56 4.04
C MET A 295 14.69 -7.90 4.45
N TYR A 296 14.65 -8.91 3.58
CA TYR A 296 14.14 -10.23 3.93
C TYR A 296 14.98 -10.94 5.00
N VAL A 297 16.32 -10.86 4.91
CA VAL A 297 17.23 -11.36 5.96
C VAL A 297 16.88 -10.74 7.31
N ALA A 298 16.66 -9.43 7.35
CA ALA A 298 16.27 -8.73 8.56
C ALA A 298 14.87 -9.10 9.05
N THR A 299 13.90 -9.26 8.15
CA THR A 299 12.55 -9.76 8.44
C THR A 299 12.61 -11.10 9.17
N GLU A 300 13.32 -12.08 8.62
CA GLU A 300 13.41 -13.42 9.22
C GLU A 300 14.25 -13.41 10.51
N ALA A 301 15.25 -12.53 10.64
CA ALA A 301 15.95 -12.30 11.89
C ALA A 301 15.01 -11.73 12.99
N MET A 302 14.19 -10.73 12.67
CA MET A 302 13.18 -10.17 13.58
C MET A 302 12.13 -11.20 13.95
N ARG A 303 11.65 -12.00 12.99
CA ARG A 303 10.76 -13.13 13.24
C ARG A 303 11.38 -14.10 14.23
N TYR A 304 12.62 -14.56 13.97
CA TYR A 304 13.33 -15.45 14.88
C TYR A 304 13.48 -14.84 16.27
N GLN A 305 13.79 -13.55 16.40
CA GLN A 305 13.87 -12.90 17.71
C GLN A 305 12.56 -12.98 18.50
N VAL A 306 11.43 -12.77 17.83
CA VAL A 306 10.08 -12.76 18.43
C VAL A 306 9.58 -14.17 18.71
N THR A 307 9.73 -15.10 17.77
CA THR A 307 9.07 -16.43 17.82
C THR A 307 9.99 -17.57 18.22
N LYS A 308 11.32 -17.39 18.07
CA LYS A 308 12.33 -18.45 18.16
C LYS A 308 12.13 -19.61 17.16
N ASP A 309 11.39 -19.39 16.08
CA ASP A 309 11.13 -20.39 15.05
C ASP A 309 12.40 -20.71 14.24
N GLN A 310 12.89 -21.94 14.32
CA GLN A 310 14.11 -22.36 13.64
C GLN A 310 14.04 -22.24 12.11
N LYS A 311 12.85 -22.33 11.51
CA LYS A 311 12.70 -22.09 10.08
C LYS A 311 13.06 -20.66 9.70
N ALA A 312 12.83 -19.69 10.59
CA ALA A 312 13.16 -18.30 10.32
C ALA A 312 14.68 -18.09 10.23
N ILE A 313 15.47 -18.70 11.13
CA ILE A 313 16.94 -18.60 11.04
C ILE A 313 17.49 -19.37 9.82
N GLU A 314 16.87 -20.46 9.41
CA GLU A 314 17.23 -21.19 8.18
C GLU A 314 16.94 -20.37 6.92
N ASN A 315 15.75 -19.77 6.82
CA ASN A 315 15.37 -18.87 5.73
C ASN A 315 16.32 -17.67 5.64
N MET A 316 16.62 -17.05 6.79
CA MET A 316 17.55 -15.94 6.90
C MET A 316 18.94 -16.33 6.39
N LYS A 317 19.48 -17.48 6.83
CA LYS A 317 20.77 -18.01 6.37
C LYS A 317 20.79 -18.31 4.88
N ARG A 318 19.72 -18.87 4.32
CA ARG A 318 19.58 -19.11 2.88
C ARG A 318 19.71 -17.81 2.08
N SER A 319 18.97 -16.77 2.46
CA SER A 319 19.05 -15.47 1.78
C SER A 319 20.37 -14.73 2.00
N LEU A 320 20.98 -14.90 3.18
CA LEU A 320 22.30 -14.34 3.46
C LEU A 320 23.40 -14.95 2.58
N ARG A 321 23.34 -16.25 2.25
CA ARG A 321 24.25 -16.87 1.26
C ARG A 321 24.12 -16.19 -0.10
N GLY A 322 22.90 -15.86 -0.53
CA GLY A 322 22.69 -15.09 -1.75
C GLY A 322 23.40 -13.73 -1.73
N ILE A 323 23.37 -13.00 -0.61
CA ILE A 323 24.13 -11.75 -0.42
C ILE A 323 25.64 -11.99 -0.55
N PHE A 324 26.16 -13.10 -0.02
CA PHE A 324 27.58 -13.45 -0.18
C PHE A 324 27.96 -13.72 -1.63
N ILE A 325 27.10 -14.43 -2.38
CA ILE A 325 27.32 -14.67 -3.82
C ILE A 325 27.35 -13.33 -4.57
N LEU A 326 26.40 -12.43 -4.32
CA LEU A 326 26.34 -11.10 -4.96
C LEU A 326 27.64 -10.30 -4.77
N LEU A 327 28.25 -10.39 -3.58
CA LEU A 327 29.51 -9.71 -3.25
C LEU A 327 30.75 -10.29 -3.97
N ASN A 328 30.70 -11.56 -4.37
CA ASN A 328 31.88 -12.30 -4.82
C ASN A 328 31.85 -12.69 -6.30
N ILE A 329 30.66 -12.86 -6.90
CA ILE A 329 30.49 -13.43 -8.25
C ILE A 329 31.14 -12.64 -9.38
N THR A 330 31.37 -11.34 -9.17
CA THR A 330 31.96 -10.46 -10.18
C THR A 330 33.44 -10.73 -10.42
N GLY A 331 34.15 -11.36 -9.48
CA GLY A 331 35.61 -11.52 -9.49
C GLY A 331 36.40 -10.23 -9.22
N ASP A 332 35.79 -9.05 -9.40
CA ASP A 332 36.38 -7.76 -9.09
C ASP A 332 36.06 -7.34 -7.65
N LYS A 333 37.11 -7.12 -6.84
CA LYS A 333 37.02 -6.61 -5.46
C LYS A 333 36.50 -5.17 -5.33
N LYS A 334 36.25 -4.46 -6.42
CA LYS A 334 35.68 -3.11 -6.39
C LYS A 334 34.21 -3.05 -6.73
N GLN A 335 33.64 -4.14 -7.27
CA GLN A 335 32.26 -4.21 -7.75
C GLN A 335 31.51 -5.43 -7.23
N PHE A 336 30.19 -5.35 -7.19
CA PHE A 336 29.34 -6.45 -6.77
C PHE A 336 28.12 -6.53 -7.68
N ALA A 337 27.51 -7.71 -7.75
CA ALA A 337 26.33 -7.94 -8.56
C ALA A 337 25.09 -7.32 -7.91
N ARG A 338 24.19 -6.82 -8.75
CA ARG A 338 22.89 -6.23 -8.37
C ARG A 338 21.83 -7.31 -8.11
N SER A 339 21.85 -8.36 -8.90
CA SER A 339 20.98 -9.55 -8.79
C SER A 339 21.69 -10.79 -9.35
N ILE A 340 21.22 -11.98 -8.97
CA ILE A 340 21.63 -13.27 -9.55
C ILE A 340 20.42 -14.13 -9.88
N MET A 341 20.54 -15.02 -10.87
CA MET A 341 19.53 -16.00 -11.29
C MET A 341 20.21 -17.33 -11.70
N PRO A 342 19.52 -18.48 -11.64
CA PRO A 342 20.02 -19.72 -12.23
C PRO A 342 20.28 -19.57 -13.73
N TYR A 343 21.41 -20.07 -14.21
CA TYR A 343 21.73 -20.11 -15.63
C TYR A 343 21.08 -21.33 -16.30
N LYS A 344 20.29 -21.10 -17.34
CA LYS A 344 19.56 -22.20 -18.04
C LYS A 344 20.27 -22.75 -19.27
N GLY A 345 21.50 -22.34 -19.55
CA GLY A 345 22.34 -22.92 -20.62
C GLY A 345 22.13 -22.35 -22.03
N ASN A 346 20.95 -21.81 -22.34
CA ASN A 346 20.58 -21.33 -23.68
C ASN A 346 20.03 -19.89 -23.69
N GLU A 347 20.24 -19.13 -22.62
CA GLU A 347 19.70 -17.78 -22.46
C GLU A 347 20.51 -16.75 -23.24
N ASN A 348 19.82 -15.86 -23.98
CA ASN A 348 20.43 -14.62 -24.44
C ASN A 348 20.44 -13.63 -23.27
N LEU A 349 21.62 -13.43 -22.68
CA LEU A 349 21.79 -12.62 -21.47
C LEU A 349 21.64 -11.11 -21.74
N GLY A 350 21.78 -10.67 -22.99
CA GLY A 350 21.87 -9.23 -23.31
C GLY A 350 23.15 -8.60 -22.73
N GLU A 351 23.21 -7.26 -22.71
CA GLU A 351 24.47 -6.55 -22.46
C GLU A 351 24.90 -6.48 -20.99
N ARG A 352 23.95 -6.55 -20.06
CA ARG A 352 24.21 -6.31 -18.62
C ARG A 352 24.25 -7.57 -17.76
N TRP A 353 23.81 -8.69 -18.31
CA TRP A 353 23.86 -9.97 -17.62
C TRP A 353 25.09 -10.74 -18.06
N HIS A 354 25.73 -11.34 -17.07
CA HIS A 354 26.98 -12.05 -17.24
C HIS A 354 26.79 -13.48 -16.73
N ARG A 355 27.39 -14.44 -17.42
CA ARG A 355 27.51 -15.79 -16.90
C ARG A 355 28.61 -15.79 -15.83
N GLY A 356 28.33 -16.37 -14.67
CA GLY A 356 29.35 -16.61 -13.65
C GLY A 356 30.42 -17.59 -14.13
N THR A 357 31.55 -17.62 -13.43
CA THR A 357 32.69 -18.49 -13.75
C THR A 357 33.07 -19.32 -12.53
N GLY A 358 33.82 -20.42 -12.74
CA GLY A 358 34.23 -21.33 -11.66
C GLY A 358 33.04 -21.89 -10.88
N ASP A 359 33.07 -21.71 -9.55
CA ASP A 359 32.04 -22.15 -8.61
C ASP A 359 30.67 -21.46 -8.83
N TYR A 360 30.60 -20.43 -9.68
CA TYR A 360 29.36 -19.73 -10.04
C TYR A 360 28.93 -19.98 -11.50
N SER A 361 29.47 -21.01 -12.16
CA SER A 361 29.25 -21.26 -13.60
C SER A 361 27.81 -21.65 -13.98
N ASP A 362 26.98 -21.95 -12.98
CA ASP A 362 25.54 -22.22 -13.00
C ASP A 362 24.68 -21.00 -12.62
N ILE A 363 25.30 -19.82 -12.47
CA ILE A 363 24.63 -18.56 -12.09
C ILE A 363 24.80 -17.53 -13.22
N THR A 364 23.76 -16.75 -13.48
CA THR A 364 23.85 -15.47 -14.20
C THR A 364 23.72 -14.32 -13.22
N TRP A 365 24.42 -13.23 -13.49
CA TRP A 365 24.41 -12.07 -12.60
C TRP A 365 24.28 -10.76 -13.37
N LEU A 366 23.58 -9.81 -12.75
CA LEU A 366 23.35 -8.47 -13.27
C LEU A 366 24.38 -7.50 -12.69
N ASP A 367 25.05 -6.74 -13.53
CA ASP A 367 25.99 -5.71 -13.10
C ASP A 367 25.33 -4.46 -12.46
N GLY A 368 26.16 -3.55 -11.95
CA GLY A 368 25.72 -2.24 -11.50
C GLY A 368 25.14 -2.21 -10.08
N GLY A 369 25.81 -2.88 -9.13
CA GLY A 369 25.57 -2.65 -7.71
C GLY A 369 25.70 -1.16 -7.37
N ASN A 370 24.69 -0.59 -6.70
CA ASN A 370 24.60 0.84 -6.43
C ASN A 370 24.34 1.12 -4.94
N ASN A 371 24.11 2.40 -4.60
CA ASN A 371 23.84 2.85 -3.23
C ASN A 371 22.75 2.04 -2.51
N ASP A 372 21.65 1.73 -3.20
CA ASP A 372 20.51 1.03 -2.62
C ASP A 372 20.90 -0.40 -2.23
N MET A 373 21.68 -1.07 -3.08
CA MET A 373 22.08 -2.46 -2.83
C MET A 373 23.08 -2.54 -1.66
N VAL A 374 23.93 -1.53 -1.47
CA VAL A 374 24.80 -1.42 -0.29
C VAL A 374 23.99 -1.31 1.00
N ARG A 375 22.83 -0.62 0.98
CA ARG A 375 21.91 -0.60 2.12
C ARG A 375 21.37 -1.99 2.40
N GLY A 376 21.04 -2.77 1.36
CA GLY A 376 20.69 -4.19 1.49
C GLY A 376 21.78 -5.02 2.19
N ILE A 377 23.01 -4.96 1.69
CA ILE A 377 24.16 -5.71 2.23
C ILE A 377 24.41 -5.35 3.70
N THR A 378 24.49 -4.05 4.00
CA THR A 378 24.75 -3.59 5.37
C THR A 378 23.64 -4.01 6.33
N HIS A 379 22.37 -3.90 5.89
CA HIS A 379 21.23 -4.35 6.67
C HIS A 379 21.25 -5.86 6.93
N ALA A 380 21.54 -6.66 5.90
CA ALA A 380 21.63 -8.11 6.01
C ALA A 380 22.70 -8.54 7.03
N LEU A 381 23.91 -8.01 6.90
CA LEU A 381 25.05 -8.35 7.77
C LEU A 381 24.79 -7.97 9.24
N LEU A 382 24.20 -6.80 9.48
CA LEU A 382 23.85 -6.37 10.83
C LEU A 382 22.83 -7.31 11.48
N TRP A 383 21.73 -7.59 10.80
CA TRP A 383 20.66 -8.42 11.36
C TRP A 383 21.09 -9.88 11.52
N ALA A 384 21.88 -10.41 10.60
CA ALA A 384 22.53 -11.71 10.76
C ALA A 384 23.42 -11.73 12.01
N HIS A 385 24.22 -10.68 12.25
CA HIS A 385 25.13 -10.61 13.41
C HIS A 385 24.37 -10.65 14.74
N ILE A 386 23.17 -10.08 14.79
CA ILE A 386 22.32 -10.03 15.98
C ILE A 386 21.80 -11.42 16.38
N VAL A 387 21.50 -12.30 15.42
CA VAL A 387 20.80 -13.57 15.70
C VAL A 387 21.65 -14.83 15.51
N ILE A 388 22.71 -14.77 14.70
CA ILE A 388 23.61 -15.91 14.51
C ILE A 388 24.52 -16.03 15.75
N PRO A 389 24.68 -17.21 16.37
CA PRO A 389 25.63 -17.38 17.48
C PRO A 389 27.09 -17.12 17.08
N GLU A 390 27.96 -16.77 18.04
CA GLU A 390 29.39 -16.52 17.78
C GLU A 390 30.17 -17.77 17.31
N ASN A 391 29.71 -18.97 17.69
CA ASN A 391 30.31 -20.23 17.28
C ASN A 391 29.73 -20.82 15.98
N ASP A 392 28.80 -20.12 15.33
CA ASP A 392 28.18 -20.58 14.10
C ASP A 392 29.16 -20.47 12.91
N PRO A 393 29.27 -21.48 12.03
CA PRO A 393 30.15 -21.44 10.87
C PRO A 393 29.93 -20.21 9.96
N PHE A 394 28.70 -19.68 9.87
CA PHE A 394 28.41 -18.48 9.08
C PHE A 394 29.19 -17.25 9.52
N ARG A 395 29.72 -17.21 10.75
CA ARG A 395 30.54 -16.09 11.22
C ARG A 395 31.79 -15.89 10.36
N ALA A 396 32.40 -16.96 9.86
CA ALA A 396 33.55 -16.86 8.97
C ALA A 396 33.18 -16.18 7.63
N ASP A 397 32.05 -16.58 7.03
CA ASP A 397 31.55 -15.99 5.79
C ASP A 397 31.20 -14.51 5.98
N MET A 398 30.58 -14.16 7.12
CA MET A 398 30.28 -12.78 7.47
C MET A 398 31.54 -11.91 7.60
N VAL A 399 32.61 -12.46 8.18
CA VAL A 399 33.92 -11.76 8.26
C VAL A 399 34.44 -11.48 6.85
N GLN A 400 34.39 -12.46 5.94
CA GLN A 400 34.85 -12.25 4.56
C GLN A 400 33.96 -11.25 3.80
N ALA A 401 32.64 -11.38 3.90
CA ALA A 401 31.69 -10.46 3.31
C ALA A 401 31.87 -9.02 3.82
N THR A 402 32.20 -8.85 5.10
CA THR A 402 32.46 -7.54 5.70
C THR A 402 33.76 -6.91 5.19
N LYS A 403 34.83 -7.69 5.03
CA LYS A 403 36.07 -7.22 4.38
C LYS A 403 35.80 -6.80 2.94
N ARG A 404 35.06 -7.64 2.21
CA ARG A 404 34.66 -7.40 0.83
C ARG A 404 33.83 -6.11 0.68
N LEU A 405 32.87 -5.87 1.57
CA LEU A 405 32.07 -4.64 1.61
C LEU A 405 32.96 -3.39 1.68
N LEU A 406 33.99 -3.39 2.53
CA LEU A 406 34.88 -2.26 2.73
C LEU A 406 35.75 -1.92 1.51
N GLU A 407 35.88 -2.84 0.56
CA GLU A 407 36.69 -2.66 -0.64
C GLU A 407 35.91 -2.02 -1.80
N LEU A 408 34.58 -1.94 -1.72
CA LEU A 408 33.72 -1.49 -2.82
C LEU A 408 33.90 -0.01 -3.16
N ASN A 409 33.98 0.32 -4.45
CA ASN A 409 34.13 1.72 -4.93
C ASN A 409 32.97 2.62 -4.49
N ILE A 410 31.76 2.09 -4.44
CA ILE A 410 30.56 2.82 -4.03
C ILE A 410 30.64 3.40 -2.61
N LEU A 411 31.49 2.84 -1.73
CA LEU A 411 31.73 3.43 -0.41
C LEU A 411 32.51 4.74 -0.50
N GLU A 412 33.41 4.87 -1.47
CA GLU A 412 34.15 6.12 -1.73
C GLU A 412 33.30 7.12 -2.51
N GLU A 413 32.48 6.66 -3.46
CA GLU A 413 31.59 7.52 -4.24
C GLU A 413 30.42 8.09 -3.42
N LYS A 414 29.99 7.39 -2.37
CA LYS A 414 28.83 7.73 -1.55
C LYS A 414 29.16 7.62 -0.07
N GLU A 415 29.70 8.69 0.49
CA GLU A 415 30.15 8.74 1.88
C GLU A 415 29.07 8.39 2.91
N GLY A 416 27.79 8.64 2.58
CA GLY A 416 26.67 8.25 3.43
C GLY A 416 26.55 6.74 3.69
N ASN A 417 27.27 5.89 2.96
CA ASN A 417 27.34 4.44 3.21
C ASN A 417 28.43 4.05 4.22
N LYS A 418 29.43 4.91 4.43
CA LYS A 418 30.59 4.65 5.30
C LYS A 418 30.21 4.40 6.76
N PRO A 419 29.28 5.15 7.41
CA PRO A 419 28.92 4.90 8.82
C PRO A 419 28.45 3.47 9.07
N ALA A 420 27.46 2.99 8.31
CA ALA A 420 26.96 1.62 8.46
C ALA A 420 28.05 0.58 8.17
N ALA A 421 28.84 0.75 7.10
CA ALA A 421 29.91 -0.18 6.75
C ALA A 421 31.00 -0.27 7.84
N TYR A 422 31.46 0.87 8.37
CA TYR A 422 32.45 0.89 9.46
C TYR A 422 31.90 0.37 10.78
N GLY A 423 30.64 0.64 11.12
CA GLY A 423 30.02 0.08 12.30
C GLY A 423 29.92 -1.44 12.23
N ILE A 424 29.50 -1.99 11.07
CA ILE A 424 29.45 -3.44 10.83
C ILE A 424 30.85 -4.05 10.92
N ALA A 425 31.85 -3.40 10.30
CA ALA A 425 33.24 -3.84 10.40
C ALA A 425 33.75 -3.86 11.84
N ALA A 426 33.43 -2.85 12.64
CA ALA A 426 33.79 -2.80 14.05
C ALA A 426 33.19 -3.97 14.84
N LEU A 427 31.91 -4.31 14.57
CA LEU A 427 31.23 -5.43 15.26
C LEU A 427 31.73 -6.80 14.81
N ILE A 428 31.81 -7.04 13.50
CA ILE A 428 32.09 -8.38 12.94
C ILE A 428 33.59 -8.68 12.96
N LEU A 429 34.45 -7.72 12.58
CA LEU A 429 35.90 -7.93 12.54
C LEU A 429 36.55 -7.75 13.92
N LYS A 430 35.83 -7.15 14.88
CA LYS A 430 36.31 -6.84 16.24
C LYS A 430 37.61 -6.02 16.24
N ASP A 431 37.81 -5.20 15.21
CA ASP A 431 38.98 -4.34 15.06
C ASP A 431 38.63 -2.89 15.49
N PRO A 432 39.31 -2.34 16.52
CA PRO A 432 39.03 -1.01 17.06
C PRO A 432 39.29 0.14 16.07
N VAL A 433 40.06 -0.09 15.00
CA VAL A 433 40.27 0.90 13.94
C VAL A 433 38.95 1.27 13.28
N TYR A 434 38.07 0.31 13.02
CA TYR A 434 36.77 0.59 12.40
C TYR A 434 35.80 1.28 13.35
N LYS A 435 35.87 0.98 14.65
CA LYS A 435 35.13 1.75 15.66
C LYS A 435 35.55 3.22 15.66
N THR A 436 36.86 3.47 15.60
CA THR A 436 37.40 4.84 15.50
C THR A 436 36.92 5.54 14.22
N LYS A 437 36.92 4.84 13.08
CA LYS A 437 36.39 5.37 11.81
C LYS A 437 34.89 5.68 11.90
N PHE A 438 34.09 4.79 12.50
CA PHE A 438 32.67 5.01 12.76
C PHE A 438 32.43 6.29 13.56
N HIS A 439 33.17 6.52 14.64
CA HIS A 439 33.06 7.74 15.45
C HIS A 439 33.44 8.99 14.66
N LYS A 440 34.50 8.90 13.85
CA LYS A 440 34.96 10.02 13.04
C LYS A 440 33.84 10.53 12.12
N MET A 441 33.05 9.62 11.53
CA MET A 441 31.94 9.99 10.64
C MET A 441 30.88 10.88 11.31
N TYR A 442 30.66 10.76 12.63
CA TYR A 442 29.67 11.60 13.35
C TYR A 442 30.26 12.84 14.02
N ARG A 443 31.59 12.96 14.03
CA ARG A 443 32.29 14.20 14.44
C ARG A 443 32.50 15.13 13.26
N ASP A 444 32.57 14.59 12.06
CA ASP A 444 32.75 15.37 10.85
C ASP A 444 31.53 16.26 10.57
N LYS A 445 31.78 17.55 10.36
CA LYS A 445 30.72 18.55 10.17
C LYS A 445 29.99 18.36 8.85
N ASP A 446 30.65 17.77 7.85
CA ASP A 446 30.09 17.58 6.52
C ASP A 446 29.00 16.50 6.50
N ILE A 447 29.07 15.49 7.38
CA ILE A 447 27.99 14.51 7.57
C ILE A 447 26.87 15.06 8.45
N ALA A 448 27.21 15.94 9.41
CA ALA A 448 26.22 16.66 10.20
C ALA A 448 25.37 17.62 9.33
N PHE A 449 25.96 18.21 8.27
CA PHE A 449 25.29 19.12 7.33
C PHE A 449 24.73 18.45 6.07
N GLY A 450 25.27 17.32 5.63
CA GLY A 450 24.68 16.48 4.58
C GLY A 450 23.24 16.04 4.91
N GLY A 451 22.88 16.17 6.20
CA GLY A 451 21.54 16.16 6.80
C GLY A 451 20.57 17.30 6.39
N TYR A 452 20.98 18.28 5.57
CA TYR A 452 20.14 19.39 5.09
C TYR A 452 20.13 19.65 3.57
N LEU A 453 20.93 18.92 2.79
CA LEU A 453 20.89 18.97 1.31
C LEU A 453 19.84 17.97 0.80
N PHE A 454 19.38 18.07 -0.45
CA PHE A 454 18.31 17.22 -1.06
C PHE A 454 18.48 15.68 -0.92
N ASN A 455 19.57 15.20 -0.32
CA ASN A 455 19.71 13.84 0.23
C ASN A 455 19.00 13.64 1.58
N THR A 456 18.18 14.62 2.00
CA THR A 456 17.50 14.61 3.29
C THR A 456 16.03 14.57 3.11
N THR A 457 15.42 13.76 3.95
CA THR A 457 14.02 13.39 3.87
C THR A 457 13.18 14.64 4.10
N PHE A 458 12.60 15.18 3.04
CA PHE A 458 11.60 16.24 3.07
C PHE A 458 10.20 15.68 2.76
N TYR A 459 9.21 16.34 3.34
CA TYR A 459 7.82 16.18 2.98
C TYR A 459 7.21 17.57 2.82
N TRP A 460 6.67 17.84 1.64
CA TRP A 460 6.09 19.13 1.31
C TRP A 460 4.76 18.92 0.59
N ASN A 461 3.66 19.01 1.34
CA ASN A 461 2.30 19.02 0.80
C ASN A 461 2.04 17.89 -0.22
N GLY A 462 2.42 16.66 0.12
CA GLY A 462 2.23 15.49 -0.74
C GLY A 462 3.49 15.07 -1.51
N ILE A 463 4.50 15.93 -1.66
CA ILE A 463 5.76 15.55 -2.32
C ILE A 463 6.76 15.01 -1.30
N GLY A 464 7.32 13.84 -1.61
CA GLY A 464 8.54 13.32 -0.99
C GLY A 464 9.41 12.56 -1.98
N ASP A 465 10.69 12.37 -1.64
CA ASP A 465 11.51 11.31 -2.25
C ASP A 465 11.24 9.99 -1.51
N TRP A 466 10.16 9.30 -1.88
CA TRP A 466 9.69 8.09 -1.16
C TRP A 466 10.73 6.97 -1.15
N SER A 467 11.51 6.83 -2.21
CA SER A 467 12.64 5.89 -2.25
C SER A 467 13.74 6.31 -1.28
N GLY A 468 14.14 7.59 -1.29
CA GLY A 468 15.10 8.14 -0.33
C GLY A 468 14.63 8.03 1.12
N VAL A 469 13.34 8.22 1.36
CA VAL A 469 12.67 8.03 2.65
C VAL A 469 12.86 6.60 3.15
N ASN A 470 12.50 5.61 2.34
CA ASN A 470 12.68 4.20 2.69
C ASN A 470 14.13 3.86 3.07
N LEU A 471 15.10 4.33 2.26
CA LEU A 471 16.52 4.11 2.51
C LEU A 471 17.00 4.82 3.78
N ASN A 472 16.46 5.99 4.09
CA ASN A 472 16.84 6.73 5.30
C ASN A 472 16.30 6.05 6.57
N ILE A 473 15.11 5.46 6.54
CA ILE A 473 14.59 4.66 7.65
C ILE A 473 15.52 3.48 7.92
N LEU A 474 15.93 2.74 6.88
CA LEU A 474 16.90 1.65 6.99
C LEU A 474 18.22 2.12 7.61
N ASN A 475 18.70 3.31 7.25
CA ASN A 475 19.91 3.89 7.83
C ASN A 475 19.76 4.19 9.31
N PHE A 476 18.65 4.81 9.72
CA PHE A 476 18.39 5.05 11.13
C PHE A 476 18.35 3.75 11.92
N ILE A 477 17.65 2.73 11.42
CA ILE A 477 17.59 1.41 12.07
C ILE A 477 19.00 0.82 12.21
N ASN A 478 19.79 0.83 11.14
CA ASN A 478 21.15 0.30 11.16
C ASN A 478 22.05 1.06 12.12
N GLU A 479 22.15 2.37 11.96
CA GLU A 479 23.10 3.19 12.69
C GLU A 479 22.77 3.31 14.18
N ILE A 480 21.48 3.38 14.55
CA ILE A 480 21.07 3.35 15.97
C ILE A 480 21.45 2.00 16.58
N THR A 481 21.15 0.89 15.90
CA THR A 481 21.46 -0.46 16.38
C THR A 481 22.97 -0.66 16.51
N LEU A 482 23.75 -0.23 15.51
CA LEU A 482 25.21 -0.26 15.53
C LEU A 482 25.78 0.56 16.70
N ALA A 483 25.28 1.78 16.90
CA ALA A 483 25.72 2.64 18.00
C ALA A 483 25.37 2.01 19.37
N ASP A 484 24.19 1.40 19.52
CA ASP A 484 23.81 0.65 20.72
C ASP A 484 24.78 -0.52 20.98
N MET A 485 25.03 -1.37 19.98
CA MET A 485 25.89 -2.55 20.11
C MET A 485 27.37 -2.21 20.33
N LEU A 486 27.83 -1.06 19.83
CA LEU A 486 29.19 -0.57 20.03
C LEU A 486 29.38 0.21 21.35
N GLY A 487 28.30 0.45 22.12
CA GLY A 487 28.33 1.24 23.35
C GLY A 487 28.41 2.76 23.15
N GLU A 488 28.04 3.26 21.97
CA GLU A 488 28.16 4.65 21.56
C GLU A 488 26.93 5.49 21.86
N ASN A 489 26.67 5.66 23.16
CA ASN A 489 25.47 6.32 23.68
C ASN A 489 25.23 7.72 23.09
N LYS A 490 26.27 8.57 22.97
CA LYS A 490 26.11 9.93 22.42
C LYS A 490 25.70 9.95 20.94
N ILE A 491 26.26 9.05 20.14
CA ILE A 491 25.91 8.93 18.70
C ILE A 491 24.49 8.40 18.59
N ARG A 492 24.19 7.33 19.33
CA ARG A 492 22.86 6.72 19.39
C ARG A 492 21.77 7.73 19.75
N ASP A 493 21.94 8.48 20.84
CA ASP A 493 20.89 9.38 21.34
C ASP A 493 20.61 10.49 20.32
N ARG A 494 21.66 11.04 19.68
CA ARG A 494 21.51 11.99 18.57
C ARG A 494 20.76 11.38 17.38
N LEU A 495 21.05 10.13 17.01
CA LEU A 495 20.36 9.46 15.91
C LEU A 495 18.87 9.20 16.23
N ARG A 496 18.55 8.85 17.49
CA ARG A 496 17.16 8.70 17.96
C ARG A 496 16.39 10.02 17.89
N GLU A 497 17.02 11.13 18.27
CA GLU A 497 16.43 12.47 18.12
C GLU A 497 16.15 12.80 16.66
N ARG A 498 17.12 12.55 15.76
CA ARG A 498 16.94 12.75 14.31
C ARG A 498 15.82 11.88 13.73
N LEU A 499 15.70 10.63 14.17
CA LEU A 499 14.61 9.75 13.77
C LEU A 499 13.25 10.30 14.21
N MET A 500 13.14 10.83 15.43
CA MET A 500 11.90 11.49 15.89
C MET A 500 11.59 12.76 15.09
N ASP A 501 12.57 13.59 14.79
CA ASP A 501 12.37 14.80 13.99
C ASP A 501 12.00 14.46 12.52
N ALA A 502 12.55 13.38 11.97
CA ALA A 502 12.13 12.84 10.69
C ALA A 502 10.69 12.33 10.77
N TRP A 503 10.33 11.56 11.80
CA TRP A 503 8.96 11.11 12.01
C TRP A 503 7.97 12.29 12.06
N VAL A 504 8.30 13.36 12.78
CA VAL A 504 7.47 14.59 12.82
C VAL A 504 7.19 15.13 11.42
N THR A 505 8.21 15.12 10.56
CA THR A 505 8.12 15.61 9.18
C THR A 505 7.17 14.77 8.32
N TYR A 506 7.15 13.45 8.50
CA TYR A 506 6.31 12.51 7.74
C TYR A 506 5.01 12.11 8.44
N SER A 507 4.82 12.47 9.71
CA SER A 507 3.62 12.09 10.45
C SER A 507 2.30 12.50 9.77
N PRO A 508 2.19 13.61 9.01
CA PRO A 508 0.97 13.92 8.27
C PRO A 508 0.60 12.88 7.21
N THR A 509 1.58 12.21 6.60
CA THR A 509 1.32 11.14 5.63
C THR A 509 0.95 9.83 6.31
N ARG A 510 1.11 9.71 7.63
CA ARG A 510 0.82 8.50 8.40
C ARG A 510 1.61 7.28 7.91
N HIS A 511 2.86 7.51 7.51
CA HIS A 511 3.74 6.49 6.96
C HIS A 511 4.14 5.42 7.99
N ALA A 512 3.48 4.26 7.96
CA ALA A 512 3.59 3.21 8.98
C ALA A 512 5.03 2.74 9.26
N TYR A 513 5.85 2.59 8.23
CA TYR A 513 7.24 2.17 8.40
C TYR A 513 8.03 3.18 9.28
N TYR A 514 7.82 4.49 9.08
CA TYR A 514 8.49 5.51 9.89
C TYR A 514 8.00 5.47 11.33
N THR A 515 6.68 5.32 11.54
CA THR A 515 6.09 5.27 12.87
C THR A 515 6.58 4.07 13.68
N PHE A 516 6.62 2.87 13.09
CA PHE A 516 7.11 1.69 13.82
C PHE A 516 8.62 1.74 14.07
N ALA A 517 9.41 2.26 13.12
CA ALA A 517 10.83 2.50 13.33
C ALA A 517 11.06 3.50 14.49
N ALA A 518 10.35 4.63 14.49
CA ALA A 518 10.40 5.63 15.55
C ALA A 518 9.94 5.04 16.90
N TYR A 519 8.88 4.24 16.93
CA TYR A 519 8.40 3.56 18.12
C TYR A 519 9.49 2.67 18.73
N LYS A 520 10.06 1.76 17.93
CA LYS A 520 11.05 0.78 18.39
C LYS A 520 12.37 1.42 18.84
N TYR A 521 12.89 2.33 18.02
CA TYR A 521 14.27 2.78 18.17
C TYR A 521 14.41 4.09 18.95
N ALA A 522 13.35 4.90 19.09
CA ALA A 522 13.42 6.19 19.78
C ALA A 522 12.34 6.36 20.85
N PHE A 523 11.06 6.34 20.49
CA PHE A 523 9.95 6.68 21.39
C PHE A 523 9.85 5.72 22.59
N SER A 524 9.88 4.41 22.38
CA SER A 524 9.87 3.42 23.48
C SER A 524 11.11 3.49 24.38
N LYS A 525 12.15 4.22 23.97
CA LYS A 525 13.38 4.47 24.72
C LYS A 525 13.39 5.82 25.45
N GLY A 526 12.24 6.51 25.50
CA GLY A 526 12.08 7.81 26.15
C GLY A 526 12.57 9.00 25.31
N THR A 527 13.02 8.77 24.08
CA THR A 527 13.42 9.88 23.18
C THR A 527 12.18 10.50 22.58
N ARG A 528 12.08 11.83 22.66
CA ARG A 528 10.95 12.60 22.14
C ARG A 528 11.34 13.64 21.11
N GLY A 529 12.61 13.78 20.70
CA GLY A 529 13.06 14.77 19.71
C GLY A 529 12.74 16.23 20.07
N ASP A 530 13.36 17.21 19.42
CA ASP A 530 13.06 18.61 19.70
C ASP A 530 11.78 19.05 19.00
N GLN A 531 11.58 18.63 17.75
CA GLN A 531 10.41 19.05 16.98
C GLN A 531 9.14 18.38 17.52
N PHE A 532 9.23 17.13 17.97
CA PHE A 532 8.08 16.43 18.52
C PHE A 532 7.64 17.06 19.84
N ARG A 533 8.55 17.35 20.77
CA ARG A 533 8.22 18.04 22.04
C ARG A 533 7.49 19.36 21.83
N LYS A 534 7.73 20.03 20.71
CA LYS A 534 7.08 21.31 20.36
C LYS A 534 5.70 21.14 19.73
N ARG A 535 5.39 20.00 19.14
CA ARG A 535 4.25 19.85 18.20
C ARG A 535 3.26 18.76 18.58
N PHE A 536 3.71 17.72 19.26
CA PHE A 536 2.93 16.51 19.46
C PHE A 536 2.97 16.03 20.91
N THR A 537 1.97 15.22 21.24
CA THR A 537 1.85 14.54 22.53
C THR A 537 2.12 13.05 22.37
N ASP A 538 2.37 12.37 23.49
CA ASP A 538 2.49 10.92 23.51
C ASP A 538 1.19 10.25 23.03
N THR A 539 0.02 10.81 23.36
CA THR A 539 -1.29 10.35 22.86
C THR A 539 -1.38 10.44 21.34
N TYR A 540 -0.93 11.55 20.74
CA TYR A 540 -0.92 11.69 19.29
C TYR A 540 0.01 10.65 18.63
N PHE A 541 1.20 10.43 19.19
CA PHE A 541 2.11 9.39 18.70
C PHE A 541 1.48 8.00 18.75
N MET A 542 0.84 7.65 19.87
CA MET A 542 0.20 6.35 20.01
C MET A 542 -1.00 6.18 19.05
N SER A 543 -1.77 7.24 18.82
CA SER A 543 -2.80 7.23 17.76
C SER A 543 -2.20 6.98 16.37
N ALA A 544 -1.02 7.55 16.08
CA ALA A 544 -0.31 7.25 14.84
C ALA A 544 0.19 5.80 14.77
N VAL A 545 0.57 5.18 15.89
CA VAL A 545 0.92 3.75 15.98
C VAL A 545 -0.30 2.87 15.68
N ASP A 546 -1.46 3.21 16.23
CA ASP A 546 -2.72 2.51 15.96
C ASP A 546 -3.12 2.64 14.49
N PHE A 547 -3.02 3.85 13.92
CA PHE A 547 -3.25 4.07 12.50
C PHE A 547 -2.26 3.30 11.63
N SER A 548 -0.99 3.25 12.01
CA SER A 548 0.04 2.50 11.27
C SER A 548 -0.30 1.00 11.26
N SER A 549 -0.86 0.48 12.35
CA SER A 549 -1.38 -0.89 12.41
C SER A 549 -2.57 -1.09 11.47
N TRP A 550 -3.40 -0.06 11.29
CA TRP A 550 -4.47 -0.07 10.30
C TRP A 550 -3.96 -0.20 8.87
N THR A 551 -2.90 0.52 8.48
CA THR A 551 -2.36 0.43 7.12
C THR A 551 -1.86 -0.99 6.78
N LEU A 552 -1.40 -1.77 7.76
CA LEU A 552 -1.09 -3.20 7.56
C LEU A 552 -2.36 -4.03 7.30
N ARG A 553 -3.51 -3.61 7.83
CA ARG A 553 -4.80 -4.27 7.55
C ARG A 553 -5.29 -3.97 6.14
N GLU A 554 -4.87 -2.89 5.52
CA GLU A 554 -5.28 -2.54 4.15
C GLU A 554 -4.58 -3.38 3.06
N PHE A 555 -3.47 -4.05 3.39
CA PHE A 555 -2.73 -4.88 2.44
C PHE A 555 -3.55 -6.12 2.02
N PRO A 556 -3.94 -6.31 0.75
CA PRO A 556 -4.76 -7.44 0.35
C PRO A 556 -3.98 -8.76 0.42
N TYR A 557 -4.56 -9.76 1.09
CA TYR A 557 -4.06 -11.14 1.09
C TYR A 557 -5.20 -12.15 0.83
N PRO A 558 -5.08 -13.02 -0.19
CA PRO A 558 -3.99 -13.03 -1.17
C PRO A 558 -3.97 -11.74 -2.00
N ARG A 559 -2.80 -11.41 -2.56
CA ARG A 559 -2.69 -10.32 -3.56
C ARG A 559 -3.55 -10.69 -4.78
N PRO A 560 -4.07 -9.70 -5.53
CA PRO A 560 -4.83 -9.98 -6.74
C PRO A 560 -4.04 -10.89 -7.70
N GLN A 561 -4.71 -11.91 -8.23
CA GLN A 561 -4.26 -12.75 -9.35
C GLN A 561 -5.23 -12.57 -10.51
N MET A 562 -5.45 -11.32 -10.91
CA MET A 562 -6.39 -10.94 -11.97
C MET A 562 -5.81 -9.81 -12.81
N ASP A 563 -6.20 -9.79 -14.09
CA ASP A 563 -5.89 -8.67 -14.96
C ASP A 563 -6.77 -7.48 -14.58
N LEU A 564 -6.16 -6.43 -14.06
CA LEU A 564 -6.90 -5.29 -13.55
C LEU A 564 -6.11 -4.00 -13.78
N THR A 565 -6.83 -2.91 -14.02
CA THR A 565 -6.28 -1.55 -14.09
C THR A 565 -7.08 -0.64 -13.19
N TYR A 566 -6.41 0.19 -12.40
CA TYR A 566 -7.04 1.27 -11.66
C TYR A 566 -6.49 2.63 -12.11
N ASP A 567 -7.34 3.64 -12.02
CA ASP A 567 -7.01 5.02 -12.31
C ASP A 567 -7.95 5.95 -11.53
N HIS A 568 -7.45 6.61 -10.50
CA HIS A 568 -8.26 7.54 -9.71
C HIS A 568 -8.55 8.85 -10.47
N THR A 569 -7.87 9.16 -11.58
CA THR A 569 -8.11 10.40 -12.34
C THR A 569 -9.48 10.46 -13.02
N ILE A 570 -10.15 9.32 -13.16
CA ILE A 570 -11.50 9.21 -13.70
C ILE A 570 -12.55 9.78 -12.75
N SER A 571 -12.25 9.85 -11.45
CA SER A 571 -13.14 10.42 -10.44
C SER A 571 -13.06 11.96 -10.41
N ASN A 572 -14.21 12.61 -10.37
CA ASN A 572 -14.35 14.04 -10.13
C ASN A 572 -14.01 14.43 -8.69
N GLU A 573 -13.86 13.47 -7.78
CA GLU A 573 -13.37 13.76 -6.42
C GLU A 573 -11.85 13.88 -6.41
N TRP A 574 -11.14 13.23 -7.33
CA TRP A 574 -9.68 13.23 -7.41
C TRP A 574 -9.10 14.59 -7.84
N CYS A 575 -7.90 14.88 -7.35
CA CYS A 575 -7.13 16.06 -7.71
C CYS A 575 -5.64 15.72 -7.86
N VAL A 576 -5.03 16.24 -8.92
CA VAL A 576 -3.57 16.18 -9.12
C VAL A 576 -2.85 17.18 -8.21
N SER A 577 -1.66 16.86 -7.76
CA SER A 577 -0.81 17.82 -7.04
C SER A 577 -0.43 18.99 -7.94
N PRO A 578 -0.52 20.25 -7.45
CA PRO A 578 0.01 21.41 -8.17
C PRO A 578 1.54 21.42 -8.17
N LEU A 579 2.19 20.55 -7.39
CA LEU A 579 3.63 20.47 -7.28
C LEU A 579 4.12 19.22 -8.05
N PRO A 580 5.08 19.34 -8.98
CA PRO A 580 5.58 18.19 -9.73
C PRO A 580 6.35 17.22 -8.82
N ALA A 581 5.98 15.93 -8.86
CA ALA A 581 6.74 14.86 -8.24
C ALA A 581 8.17 14.84 -8.78
N MET A 582 9.16 14.52 -7.95
CA MET A 582 10.56 14.39 -8.39
C MET A 582 11.11 15.59 -9.19
N PHE A 583 10.65 16.82 -8.93
CA PHE A 583 11.00 18.01 -9.72
C PHE A 583 12.51 18.24 -9.88
N TRP A 584 13.34 17.78 -8.95
CA TRP A 584 14.80 17.86 -9.04
C TRP A 584 15.37 17.04 -10.20
N LYS A 585 14.68 15.98 -10.64
CA LYS A 585 15.06 15.17 -11.80
C LYS A 585 14.77 15.87 -13.13
N ALA A 586 13.91 16.90 -13.14
CA ALA A 586 13.67 17.72 -14.33
C ALA A 586 14.92 18.49 -14.79
N ALA A 587 15.95 18.62 -13.94
CA ALA A 587 17.23 19.22 -14.32
C ALA A 587 18.01 18.38 -15.36
N ASN A 588 17.76 17.07 -15.46
CA ASN A 588 18.49 16.16 -16.35
C ASN A 588 18.11 16.33 -17.83
N LYS A 589 19.07 16.16 -18.75
CA LYS A 589 18.92 16.45 -20.19
C LYS A 589 17.88 15.59 -20.92
N LYS A 590 17.59 14.37 -20.44
CA LYS A 590 16.55 13.49 -21.00
C LYS A 590 15.29 13.61 -20.15
N ILE A 591 14.47 14.61 -20.44
CA ILE A 591 13.18 14.79 -19.76
C ILE A 591 12.22 13.74 -20.30
N GLY A 592 11.55 12.98 -19.41
CA GLY A 592 10.46 12.09 -19.79
C GLY A 592 9.18 12.85 -20.16
N ALA A 593 8.09 12.12 -20.35
CA ALA A 593 6.76 12.72 -20.51
C ALA A 593 6.36 13.50 -19.23
N THR A 594 5.59 14.59 -19.38
CA THR A 594 5.20 15.47 -18.26
C THR A 594 4.42 14.71 -17.17
N GLU A 595 3.67 13.69 -17.58
CA GLU A 595 2.86 12.79 -16.75
C GLU A 595 3.71 11.99 -15.76
N TRP A 596 4.99 11.77 -16.05
CA TRP A 596 5.93 11.14 -15.11
C TRP A 596 6.16 11.97 -13.85
N PHE A 597 5.85 13.27 -13.90
CA PHE A 597 5.92 14.20 -12.78
C PHE A 597 4.57 14.39 -12.06
N PHE A 598 3.51 13.67 -12.46
CA PHE A 598 2.23 13.74 -11.78
C PHE A 598 2.21 12.91 -10.51
N GLU A 599 1.61 13.46 -9.46
CA GLU A 599 1.25 12.77 -8.22
C GLU A 599 -0.17 13.18 -7.84
N SER A 600 -0.87 12.35 -7.07
CA SER A 600 -2.16 12.74 -6.51
C SER A 600 -1.99 13.69 -5.33
N LEU A 601 -3.04 14.44 -5.00
CA LEU A 601 -3.21 14.98 -3.64
C LEU A 601 -3.82 13.95 -2.68
N TYR A 602 -4.27 12.80 -3.16
CA TYR A 602 -4.93 11.77 -2.36
C TYR A 602 -4.03 10.53 -2.22
N SER A 603 -3.80 10.10 -0.99
CA SER A 603 -3.21 8.78 -0.70
C SER A 603 -4.35 7.84 -0.33
N TYR A 604 -4.61 6.88 -1.21
CA TYR A 604 -5.71 5.93 -1.07
C TYR A 604 -5.31 4.70 -0.24
N PRO A 605 -6.28 3.96 0.35
CA PRO A 605 -5.99 2.70 1.00
C PRO A 605 -5.21 1.75 0.09
N ALA A 606 -4.40 0.88 0.68
CA ALA A 606 -3.55 -0.02 -0.10
C ALA A 606 -4.35 -0.88 -1.10
N PHE A 607 -5.53 -1.38 -0.71
CA PHE A 607 -6.39 -2.19 -1.57
C PHE A 607 -7.06 -1.42 -2.74
N GLU A 608 -6.93 -0.09 -2.80
CA GLU A 608 -7.36 0.76 -3.93
C GLU A 608 -6.18 1.29 -4.76
N SER A 609 -4.94 0.93 -4.41
CA SER A 609 -3.73 1.52 -5.00
C SER A 609 -2.52 0.57 -4.97
N ALA A 610 -1.47 0.88 -4.21
CA ALA A 610 -0.19 0.17 -4.21
C ALA A 610 -0.30 -1.32 -3.79
N GLY A 611 -1.34 -1.68 -3.02
CA GLY A 611 -1.66 -3.07 -2.68
C GLY A 611 -2.03 -3.93 -3.91
N ILE A 612 -2.34 -3.30 -5.03
CA ILE A 612 -2.67 -3.95 -6.30
C ILE A 612 -1.44 -4.13 -7.19
N SER A 613 -0.74 -3.04 -7.47
CA SER A 613 0.26 -2.98 -8.55
C SER A 613 1.70 -2.85 -8.08
N ASP A 614 1.94 -2.59 -6.79
CA ASP A 614 3.28 -2.35 -6.26
C ASP A 614 3.80 -3.52 -5.41
N ASN A 615 5.10 -3.77 -5.55
CA ASN A 615 5.88 -4.65 -4.68
C ASN A 615 6.22 -3.97 -3.36
N PHE A 616 6.27 -2.64 -3.36
CA PHE A 616 6.90 -1.86 -2.32
C PHE A 616 6.05 -0.64 -1.97
N MET A 617 4.98 -0.86 -1.21
CA MET A 617 3.99 0.18 -0.89
C MET A 617 4.63 1.43 -0.27
N TRP A 618 5.65 1.26 0.57
CA TRP A 618 6.30 2.38 1.27
C TRP A 618 7.55 2.93 0.56
N LYS A 619 7.99 2.32 -0.54
CA LYS A 619 9.07 2.86 -1.40
C LYS A 619 8.49 3.55 -2.63
N GLY A 620 7.37 3.04 -3.15
CA GLY A 620 6.67 3.56 -4.31
C GLY A 620 6.06 4.95 -4.09
N LEU A 621 5.30 5.41 -5.07
CA LEU A 621 4.61 6.70 -4.96
C LEU A 621 3.49 6.58 -3.91
N TYR A 622 3.69 7.19 -2.73
CA TYR A 622 2.71 7.16 -1.64
C TYR A 622 1.37 7.82 -2.03
N PHE A 623 1.42 8.76 -2.98
CA PHE A 623 0.26 9.40 -3.63
C PHE A 623 0.11 8.94 -5.09
N GLY A 624 0.46 7.68 -5.38
CA GLY A 624 0.21 7.04 -6.66
C GLY A 624 -1.30 6.93 -6.94
N TYR A 625 -1.71 7.18 -8.18
CA TYR A 625 -3.12 7.27 -8.56
C TYR A 625 -3.56 6.29 -9.65
N GLN A 626 -2.61 5.63 -10.31
CA GLN A 626 -2.90 4.68 -11.37
C GLN A 626 -1.93 3.51 -11.29
N GLY A 627 -2.37 2.36 -11.77
CA GLY A 627 -1.56 1.15 -11.79
C GLY A 627 -2.33 -0.03 -12.37
N SER A 628 -1.63 -1.13 -12.58
CA SER A 628 -2.22 -2.36 -13.08
C SER A 628 -1.60 -3.58 -12.41
N SER A 629 -2.36 -4.66 -12.40
CA SER A 629 -1.90 -6.00 -12.05
C SER A 629 -2.27 -6.94 -13.18
N SER A 630 -1.49 -8.00 -13.35
CA SER A 630 -1.78 -9.05 -14.32
C SER A 630 -1.92 -10.39 -13.60
N ARG A 631 -2.82 -11.24 -14.09
CA ARG A 631 -3.00 -12.60 -13.55
C ARG A 631 -1.69 -13.39 -13.55
N GLY A 632 -0.85 -13.14 -14.55
CA GLY A 632 0.42 -13.84 -14.75
C GLY A 632 1.59 -13.29 -13.93
N SER A 633 1.43 -12.23 -13.13
CA SER A 633 2.52 -11.69 -12.31
C SER A 633 2.00 -11.35 -10.94
N THR A 634 2.72 -11.77 -9.90
CA THR A 634 2.38 -11.37 -8.54
C THR A 634 3.55 -10.67 -7.90
N ASN A 635 3.23 -9.57 -7.24
CA ASN A 635 4.21 -8.77 -6.53
C ASN A 635 4.68 -9.47 -5.24
N ASN A 636 5.93 -9.25 -4.85
CA ASN A 636 6.41 -9.67 -3.54
C ASN A 636 5.82 -8.78 -2.42
N ALA A 637 5.94 -9.24 -1.19
CA ALA A 637 5.41 -8.57 0.00
C ALA A 637 6.48 -8.48 1.09
N VAL A 638 7.74 -8.35 0.67
CA VAL A 638 8.88 -8.34 1.59
C VAL A 638 8.82 -7.13 2.51
N ASP A 639 8.33 -6.00 1.99
CA ASP A 639 8.13 -4.76 2.73
C ASP A 639 7.05 -4.93 3.79
N TYR A 640 5.93 -5.59 3.47
CA TYR A 640 4.85 -5.88 4.41
C TYR A 640 5.39 -6.71 5.57
N LEU A 641 6.06 -7.82 5.25
CA LEU A 641 6.64 -8.70 6.25
C LEU A 641 7.66 -7.95 7.12
N TYR A 642 8.49 -7.11 6.50
CA TYR A 642 9.47 -6.30 7.21
C TYR A 642 8.80 -5.38 8.23
N VAL A 643 7.80 -4.61 7.82
CA VAL A 643 7.12 -3.64 8.68
C VAL A 643 6.31 -4.36 9.78
N TYR A 644 5.66 -5.48 9.46
CA TYR A 644 4.98 -6.32 10.43
C TYR A 644 5.94 -6.86 11.51
N TRP A 645 7.06 -7.48 11.12
CA TRP A 645 8.02 -8.04 12.07
C TRP A 645 8.82 -6.95 12.80
N LEU A 646 8.99 -5.76 12.21
CA LEU A 646 9.52 -4.59 12.89
C LEU A 646 8.61 -4.17 14.05
N ALA A 647 7.30 -4.08 13.83
CA ALA A 647 6.34 -3.75 14.88
C ALA A 647 6.29 -4.83 15.97
N ARG A 648 6.22 -6.12 15.59
CA ARG A 648 6.22 -7.24 16.55
C ARG A 648 7.50 -7.29 17.38
N SER A 649 8.67 -7.09 16.77
CA SER A 649 9.96 -7.03 17.47
C SER A 649 10.15 -5.76 18.31
N ALA A 650 9.28 -4.77 18.15
CA ALA A 650 9.16 -3.62 19.06
C ALA A 650 8.30 -3.91 20.30
N GLY A 651 7.67 -5.10 20.38
CA GLY A 651 6.76 -5.48 21.45
C GLY A 651 5.31 -5.04 21.23
N LEU A 652 4.96 -4.53 20.04
CA LEU A 652 3.59 -4.16 19.71
C LEU A 652 2.73 -5.42 19.50
N LYS A 653 1.55 -5.42 20.11
CA LYS A 653 0.51 -6.42 19.85
C LYS A 653 -0.35 -5.92 18.69
N LEU A 654 -0.16 -6.54 17.53
CA LEU A 654 -0.94 -6.26 16.34
C LEU A 654 -2.20 -7.15 16.38
N ASN A 655 -3.30 -6.61 16.93
CA ASN A 655 -4.58 -7.32 17.00
C ASN A 655 -5.36 -7.26 15.69
#